data_AF-A0AAP6SFV4-F1
#
_entry.id   AF-A0AAP6SFV4-F1
#
_cell.length_a   1.000
_cell.length_b   1.000
_cell.length_c   1.000
_cell.angle_alpha   90.00
_cell.angle_beta   90.00
_cell.angle_gamma   90.00
#
_symmetry.space_group_name_H-M   'P 1'
#
loop_
_entity.id
_entity.type
_entity.pdbx_description
1 polymer ?
#
loop_
_entity_poly.entity_id
_entity_poly.type
_entity_poly.pdbx_seq_one_letter_code
_entity_poly.pdbx_strand_id
1 'polypeptide(L)'
;MPESGVRVPALAPIIICMELRITERTFGIELELANVEKRKIYFPSDYTWDEEEVIHNTDGTRGTISARYGGEINTPPMHLCHKDLDTFRKVVESCAENGAVARRDCGVQVHIFVGDLTLDELKNIYYLTYHATDLLKDLCHLPPYSDEQRYRPSPTLEFYERVQKAQSFSELQRAFENSHNKGYVRHFVNIASYFVRGTVEFRLFNTTTDFQEIMNCIMFAYRYVDYALKHNEDDFRAIKTVEQMVSTIKLPSALPALPPSLIFFSSIREMDVGATAHSAVDLTKSMLNVLVKNTGDQLVCVNPYSFSTEVRLSKLKKLIVFNNDEFNHILYAIVREGLRIKYDSTFQFLEDLNGDDPVKQVACLIVFKKICRYLKSADFYKKSFEAIQAAMPTTIQNATKAATRMVEFLTNCDYRLGTINDAVKVGSDVFFNFDDYGKSRTAVSALRKHSDYNESFEIHSTEYLNLVETLPENTTLFLVSTFPYHEHLQKIASVGDKIFYCSRKKEAAVTYKAVKLKMPSFKEPPDDLVIDDPAKLKIRHVAANVVFQLQKHYVKKVQIVSKVTFPFLVFYEDYLLGAFGFKFSKQDYDISLVTDFCTNNAIPRLSKLILLCVKSRWVKKFLSRRTLDDFVTCETKVYTHNPVSMKYRGLFKKVSQEKNHLVYTYELGTEGEFTDIIAKYKQFISRKK
;
A
#
# COMPACT_ATOMS: atom_id res chain seq x y z
N MET A 1 22.91 -23.55 -59.53
CA MET A 1 21.91 -24.41 -60.21
C MET A 1 22.34 -25.85 -59.99
N PRO A 2 21.44 -26.79 -59.62
CA PRO A 2 20.15 -27.00 -60.25
C PRO A 2 18.93 -26.85 -59.32
N GLU A 3 17.78 -26.64 -59.97
CA GLU A 3 16.42 -26.70 -59.44
C GLU A 3 15.93 -28.16 -59.37
N SER A 4 15.18 -28.50 -58.34
CA SER A 4 14.13 -29.53 -58.41
C SER A 4 13.05 -29.24 -57.37
N GLY A 5 11.92 -28.73 -57.86
CA GLY A 5 10.75 -28.43 -57.06
C GLY A 5 10.01 -29.70 -56.63
N VAL A 6 9.74 -29.81 -55.34
CA VAL A 6 8.74 -30.73 -54.79
C VAL A 6 7.49 -29.90 -54.47
N ARG A 7 6.40 -30.19 -55.18
CA ARG A 7 5.07 -29.64 -54.91
C ARG A 7 4.57 -30.15 -53.56
N VAL A 8 4.29 -29.22 -52.64
CA VAL A 8 3.51 -29.48 -51.42
C VAL A 8 2.04 -29.61 -51.84
N PRO A 9 1.27 -30.61 -51.35
CA PRO A 9 -0.15 -30.71 -51.68
C PRO A 9 -0.91 -29.57 -51.02
N ALA A 10 -1.76 -28.89 -51.79
CA ALA A 10 -2.75 -27.96 -51.29
C ALA A 10 -3.77 -28.72 -50.43
N LEU A 11 -3.72 -28.54 -49.11
CA LEU A 11 -4.84 -28.86 -48.24
C LEU A 11 -5.90 -27.77 -48.43
N ALA A 12 -7.00 -28.15 -49.07
CA ALA A 12 -8.20 -27.32 -49.17
C ALA A 12 -8.76 -27.01 -47.77
N PRO A 13 -9.37 -25.82 -47.56
CA PRO A 13 -9.94 -25.45 -46.27
C PRO A 13 -11.27 -26.21 -46.08
N ILE A 14 -11.22 -27.33 -45.39
CA ILE A 14 -12.40 -27.84 -44.68
C ILE A 14 -12.36 -27.21 -43.29
N ILE A 15 -12.71 -25.92 -43.22
CA ILE A 15 -13.14 -25.34 -41.94
C ILE A 15 -14.61 -25.75 -41.80
N ILE A 16 -14.81 -26.97 -41.29
CA ILE A 16 -16.02 -27.25 -40.53
C ILE A 16 -15.93 -26.28 -39.35
N CYS A 17 -16.89 -25.35 -39.27
CA CYS A 17 -17.08 -24.50 -38.11
C CYS A 17 -17.45 -25.40 -36.93
N MET A 18 -16.44 -26.03 -36.31
CA MET A 18 -16.61 -26.71 -35.03
C MET A 18 -17.00 -25.63 -34.04
N GLU A 19 -18.20 -25.74 -33.46
CA GLU A 19 -18.61 -24.91 -32.33
C GLU A 19 -17.47 -24.84 -31.31
N LEU A 20 -16.94 -23.64 -31.10
CA LEU A 20 -15.95 -23.37 -30.05
C LEU A 20 -16.60 -23.71 -28.71
N ARG A 21 -16.23 -24.86 -28.13
CA ARG A 21 -16.64 -25.23 -26.78
C ARG A 21 -15.71 -24.55 -25.79
N ILE A 22 -16.17 -23.44 -25.20
CA ILE A 22 -15.38 -22.66 -24.23
C ILE A 22 -14.75 -23.54 -23.14
N THR A 23 -15.45 -24.60 -22.71
CA THR A 23 -15.06 -25.51 -21.62
C THR A 23 -13.90 -26.44 -21.99
N GLU A 24 -13.50 -26.50 -23.25
CA GLU A 24 -12.32 -27.25 -23.70
C GLU A 24 -11.02 -26.45 -23.49
N ARG A 25 -11.13 -25.12 -23.34
CA ARG A 25 -9.99 -24.24 -23.04
C ARG A 25 -9.44 -24.53 -21.65
N THR A 26 -8.14 -24.34 -21.48
CA THR A 26 -7.53 -24.46 -20.15
C THR A 26 -7.92 -23.28 -19.25
N PHE A 27 -7.91 -23.55 -17.95
CA PHE A 27 -8.02 -22.55 -16.91
C PHE A 27 -6.86 -22.64 -15.92
N GLY A 28 -6.59 -21.56 -15.20
CA GLY A 28 -5.64 -21.53 -14.08
C GLY A 28 -6.23 -20.76 -12.91
N ILE A 29 -5.73 -21.00 -11.70
CA ILE A 29 -6.20 -20.35 -10.47
C ILE A 29 -5.03 -19.77 -9.70
N GLU A 30 -5.20 -18.55 -9.19
CA GLU A 30 -4.38 -17.96 -8.13
C GLU A 30 -5.27 -17.95 -6.85
N LEU A 31 -4.87 -18.67 -5.79
CA LEU A 31 -5.61 -18.81 -4.52
C LEU A 31 -4.88 -18.11 -3.38
N GLU A 32 -5.43 -16.99 -2.91
CA GLU A 32 -4.88 -16.26 -1.77
C GLU A 32 -5.51 -16.75 -0.45
N LEU A 33 -4.67 -17.28 0.45
CA LEU A 33 -5.10 -17.90 1.70
C LEU A 33 -4.30 -17.39 2.89
N ALA A 34 -4.98 -16.97 3.95
CA ALA A 34 -4.37 -16.67 5.24
C ALA A 34 -4.24 -17.94 6.09
N ASN A 35 -3.34 -17.94 7.07
CA ASN A 35 -3.13 -18.95 8.10
C ASN A 35 -2.72 -20.36 7.64
N VAL A 36 -2.85 -20.70 6.36
CA VAL A 36 -2.54 -22.04 5.82
C VAL A 36 -1.11 -22.48 6.16
N GLU A 37 -0.96 -23.64 6.82
CA GLU A 37 0.35 -24.18 7.17
C GLU A 37 1.02 -24.90 5.99
N LYS A 38 1.88 -24.17 5.26
CA LYS A 38 2.46 -24.62 3.98
C LYS A 38 3.13 -26.00 4.01
N ARG A 39 3.67 -26.41 5.16
CA ARG A 39 4.42 -27.67 5.30
C ARG A 39 3.54 -28.90 5.47
N LYS A 40 2.25 -28.72 5.74
CA LYS A 40 1.33 -29.83 6.03
C LYS A 40 0.30 -30.07 4.92
N ILE A 41 0.23 -29.18 3.93
CA ILE A 41 -0.71 -29.33 2.84
C ILE A 41 -0.23 -30.36 1.80
N TYR A 42 -1.19 -31.00 1.14
CA TYR A 42 -0.95 -31.71 -0.11
C TYR A 42 -0.60 -30.69 -1.20
N PHE A 43 0.62 -30.77 -1.74
CA PHE A 43 1.13 -29.78 -2.71
C PHE A 43 1.85 -30.49 -3.88
N PRO A 44 1.17 -30.66 -5.04
CA PRO A 44 1.77 -31.22 -6.23
C PRO A 44 2.95 -30.40 -6.76
N SER A 45 3.90 -31.05 -7.42
CA SER A 45 5.18 -30.44 -7.84
C SER A 45 5.06 -29.35 -8.91
N ASP A 46 3.96 -29.34 -9.66
CA ASP A 46 3.63 -28.37 -10.70
C ASP A 46 2.82 -27.17 -10.19
N TYR A 47 2.44 -27.17 -8.91
CA TYR A 47 1.88 -26.03 -8.21
C TYR A 47 3.00 -25.18 -7.62
N THR A 48 2.78 -23.88 -7.52
CA THR A 48 3.81 -22.95 -7.01
C THR A 48 3.22 -21.98 -6.00
N TRP A 49 4.06 -21.51 -5.08
CA TRP A 49 3.73 -20.36 -4.24
C TRP A 49 4.19 -19.10 -4.96
N ASP A 50 3.39 -18.04 -4.95
CA ASP A 50 3.82 -16.77 -5.52
C ASP A 50 5.01 -16.18 -4.73
N GLU A 51 6.01 -15.67 -5.46
CA GLU A 51 7.25 -15.15 -4.89
C GLU A 51 7.15 -13.67 -4.47
N GLU A 52 6.21 -12.92 -5.05
CA GLU A 52 6.07 -11.48 -4.90
C GLU A 52 4.94 -11.10 -3.94
N GLU A 53 3.84 -11.85 -3.94
CA GLU A 53 2.64 -11.54 -3.15
C GLU A 53 2.82 -11.84 -1.66
N VAL A 54 2.21 -10.98 -0.83
CA VAL A 54 2.32 -11.04 0.63
C VAL A 54 0.93 -11.08 1.25
N ILE A 55 0.49 -12.27 1.63
CA ILE A 55 -0.81 -12.48 2.27
C ILE A 55 -0.68 -12.33 3.77
N HIS A 56 -1.41 -11.41 4.40
CA HIS A 56 -1.33 -11.25 5.85
C HIS A 56 -2.27 -12.22 6.55
N ASN A 57 -1.75 -12.91 7.56
CA ASN A 57 -2.51 -13.84 8.39
C ASN A 57 -3.49 -13.10 9.30
N THR A 58 -4.42 -13.86 9.89
CA THR A 58 -5.47 -13.30 10.77
C THR A 58 -4.92 -12.73 12.09
N ASP A 59 -3.71 -13.10 12.49
CA ASP A 59 -2.96 -12.53 13.62
C ASP A 59 -2.14 -11.27 13.23
N GLY A 60 -2.17 -10.88 11.96
CA GLY A 60 -1.42 -9.76 11.41
C GLY A 60 0.01 -10.11 10.96
N THR A 61 0.46 -11.35 11.10
CA THR A 61 1.77 -11.79 10.59
C THR A 61 1.79 -11.86 9.05
N ARG A 62 2.98 -11.78 8.46
CA ARG A 62 3.16 -11.77 7.00
C ARG A 62 3.35 -13.19 6.46
N GLY A 63 2.50 -13.61 5.53
CA GLY A 63 2.62 -14.82 4.72
C GLY A 63 3.35 -14.54 3.41
N THR A 64 4.68 -14.49 3.48
CA THR A 64 5.57 -14.49 2.29
C THR A 64 5.83 -15.91 1.82
N ILE A 65 6.44 -16.11 0.64
CA ILE A 65 6.85 -17.45 0.18
C ILE A 65 7.66 -18.24 1.22
N SER A 66 8.58 -17.58 1.93
CA SER A 66 9.42 -18.18 2.98
C SER A 66 8.73 -18.32 4.35
N ALA A 67 7.56 -17.72 4.55
CA ALA A 67 6.83 -17.80 5.80
C ALA A 67 6.19 -19.18 5.99
N ARG A 68 6.08 -19.63 7.25
CA ARG A 68 5.44 -20.90 7.59
C ARG A 68 3.94 -20.93 7.25
N TYR A 69 3.27 -19.80 7.39
CA TYR A 69 1.81 -19.67 7.24
C TYR A 69 1.42 -18.63 6.19
N GLY A 70 0.32 -18.86 5.48
CA GLY A 70 -0.29 -17.90 4.54
C GLY A 70 0.47 -17.71 3.22
N GLY A 71 -0.22 -17.41 2.13
CA GLY A 71 0.40 -17.13 0.83
C GLY A 71 -0.59 -17.25 -0.33
N GLU A 72 -0.09 -17.09 -1.55
CA GLU A 72 -0.84 -17.30 -2.79
C GLU A 72 -0.35 -18.58 -3.49
N ILE A 73 -1.27 -19.49 -3.82
CA ILE A 73 -1.00 -20.70 -4.59
C ILE A 73 -1.38 -20.47 -6.04
N ASN A 74 -0.46 -20.78 -6.96
CA ASN A 74 -0.66 -20.74 -8.40
C ASN A 74 -0.73 -22.16 -8.97
N THR A 75 -1.80 -22.47 -9.70
CA THR A 75 -1.98 -23.75 -10.37
C THR A 75 -1.26 -23.79 -11.73
N PRO A 76 -0.90 -24.98 -12.24
CA PRO A 76 -0.63 -25.13 -13.68
C PRO A 76 -1.91 -24.84 -14.50
N PRO A 77 -1.82 -24.70 -15.83
CA PRO A 77 -2.98 -24.77 -16.70
C PRO A 77 -3.67 -26.14 -16.58
N MET A 78 -4.97 -26.13 -16.33
CA MET A 78 -5.80 -27.31 -16.08
C MET A 78 -6.98 -27.38 -17.05
N HIS A 79 -7.53 -28.58 -17.23
CA HIS A 79 -8.77 -28.82 -17.96
C HIS A 79 -9.91 -29.22 -17.02
N LEU A 80 -11.16 -29.01 -17.46
CA LEU A 80 -12.36 -29.52 -16.77
C LEU A 80 -12.48 -31.05 -16.93
N CYS A 81 -11.50 -31.79 -16.38
CA CYS A 81 -11.44 -33.24 -16.42
C CYS A 81 -11.25 -33.80 -15.01
N HIS A 82 -11.65 -35.06 -14.80
CA HIS A 82 -11.62 -35.69 -13.48
C HIS A 82 -10.24 -35.63 -12.82
N LYS A 83 -9.16 -35.89 -13.57
CA LYS A 83 -7.79 -35.92 -13.05
C LYS A 83 -7.38 -34.57 -12.43
N ASP A 84 -7.55 -33.49 -13.19
CA ASP A 84 -7.10 -32.15 -12.77
C ASP A 84 -7.98 -31.65 -11.62
N LEU A 85 -9.30 -31.85 -11.72
CA LEU A 85 -10.24 -31.44 -10.69
C LEU A 85 -10.09 -32.22 -9.39
N ASP A 86 -9.76 -33.52 -9.44
CA ASP A 86 -9.47 -34.32 -8.25
C ASP A 86 -8.19 -33.89 -7.55
N THR A 87 -7.15 -33.58 -8.33
CA THR A 87 -5.89 -33.05 -7.80
C THR A 87 -6.11 -31.68 -7.15
N PHE A 88 -6.82 -30.79 -7.84
CA PHE A 88 -7.11 -29.46 -7.32
C PHE A 88 -7.98 -29.51 -6.06
N ARG A 89 -9.00 -30.38 -6.02
CA ARG A 89 -9.83 -30.60 -4.83
C ARG A 89 -9.00 -30.97 -3.62
N LYS A 90 -8.10 -31.94 -3.76
CA LYS A 90 -7.20 -32.37 -2.67
C LYS A 90 -6.31 -31.23 -2.16
N VAL A 91 -5.84 -30.33 -3.04
CA VAL A 91 -5.08 -29.14 -2.63
C VAL A 91 -5.94 -28.21 -1.79
N VAL A 92 -7.14 -27.87 -2.25
CA VAL A 92 -8.07 -26.97 -1.55
C VAL A 92 -8.49 -27.54 -0.20
N GLU A 93 -8.93 -28.80 -0.17
CA GLU A 93 -9.36 -29.49 1.05
C GLU A 93 -8.20 -29.59 2.06
N SER A 94 -7.00 -29.94 1.60
CA SER A 94 -5.83 -30.00 2.48
C SER A 94 -5.41 -28.63 3.01
N CYS A 95 -5.60 -27.55 2.25
CA CYS A 95 -5.42 -26.18 2.76
C CYS A 95 -6.42 -25.88 3.88
N ALA A 96 -7.70 -26.20 3.69
CA ALA A 96 -8.75 -26.00 4.68
C ALA A 96 -8.46 -26.78 5.97
N GLU A 97 -8.09 -28.06 5.85
CA GLU A 97 -7.70 -28.93 6.98
C GLU A 97 -6.48 -28.40 7.76
N ASN A 98 -5.60 -27.65 7.08
CA ASN A 98 -4.37 -27.09 7.67
C ASN A 98 -4.46 -25.59 7.94
N GLY A 99 -5.66 -25.12 8.30
CA GLY A 99 -5.88 -23.82 8.91
C GLY A 99 -6.03 -22.66 7.93
N ALA A 100 -6.22 -22.91 6.63
CA ALA A 100 -6.52 -21.85 5.67
C ALA A 100 -7.78 -21.08 6.08
N VAL A 101 -7.73 -19.75 5.98
CA VAL A 101 -8.85 -18.86 6.31
C VAL A 101 -9.10 -17.87 5.17
N ALA A 102 -10.38 -17.72 4.85
CA ALA A 102 -10.88 -16.67 3.96
C ALA A 102 -10.78 -15.28 4.65
N ARG A 103 -10.05 -14.36 4.01
CA ARG A 103 -9.82 -12.99 4.47
C ARG A 103 -10.37 -11.98 3.47
N ARG A 104 -10.92 -10.88 3.97
CA ARG A 104 -11.59 -9.85 3.16
C ARG A 104 -10.72 -9.21 2.07
N ASP A 105 -9.40 -9.17 2.28
CA ASP A 105 -8.43 -8.63 1.34
C ASP A 105 -7.79 -9.69 0.44
N CYS A 106 -8.26 -10.94 0.52
CA CYS A 106 -7.80 -12.06 -0.32
C CYS A 106 -8.86 -12.43 -1.38
N GLY A 107 -8.41 -13.01 -2.49
CA GLY A 107 -9.27 -13.42 -3.60
C GLY A 107 -9.04 -14.82 -4.15
N VAL A 108 -10.01 -15.28 -4.94
CA VAL A 108 -9.81 -16.36 -5.93
C VAL A 108 -9.69 -15.69 -7.29
N GLN A 109 -8.56 -15.89 -7.97
CA GLN A 109 -8.34 -15.34 -9.30
C GLN A 109 -8.45 -16.46 -10.33
N VAL A 110 -9.36 -16.32 -11.31
CA VAL A 110 -9.57 -17.34 -12.35
C VAL A 110 -9.02 -16.84 -13.68
N HIS A 111 -8.16 -17.63 -14.31
CA HIS A 111 -7.63 -17.35 -15.64
C HIS A 111 -8.26 -18.29 -16.67
N ILE A 112 -8.81 -17.76 -17.75
CA ILE A 112 -9.29 -18.55 -18.91
C ILE A 112 -8.37 -18.28 -20.09
N PHE A 113 -7.86 -19.34 -20.73
CA PHE A 113 -7.03 -19.20 -21.93
C PHE A 113 -7.83 -18.65 -23.11
N VAL A 114 -7.32 -17.56 -23.69
CA VAL A 114 -7.94 -16.83 -24.81
C VAL A 114 -6.90 -16.35 -25.82
N GLY A 115 -5.69 -16.93 -25.82
CA GLY A 115 -4.56 -16.47 -26.63
C GLY A 115 -4.82 -16.50 -28.15
N ASP A 116 -5.79 -17.31 -28.56
CA ASP A 116 -6.29 -17.52 -29.92
C ASP A 116 -7.41 -16.56 -30.35
N LEU A 117 -7.96 -15.74 -29.45
CA LEU A 117 -9.01 -14.78 -29.81
C LEU A 117 -8.48 -13.65 -30.69
N THR A 118 -9.36 -13.14 -31.54
CA THR A 118 -9.16 -11.91 -32.30
C THR A 118 -9.26 -10.67 -31.40
N LEU A 119 -8.83 -9.52 -31.95
CA LEU A 119 -8.90 -8.25 -31.24
C LEU A 119 -10.34 -7.90 -30.81
N ASP A 120 -11.31 -8.07 -31.70
CA ASP A 120 -12.70 -7.68 -31.44
C ASP A 120 -13.39 -8.64 -30.45
N GLU A 121 -13.08 -9.94 -30.51
CA GLU A 121 -13.52 -10.90 -29.49
C GLU A 121 -13.01 -10.54 -28.10
N LEU A 122 -11.74 -10.15 -27.97
CA LEU A 122 -11.18 -9.71 -26.69
C LEU A 122 -11.81 -8.39 -26.21
N LYS A 123 -12.12 -7.46 -27.13
CA LYS A 123 -12.84 -6.21 -26.83
C LYS A 123 -14.27 -6.48 -26.35
N ASN A 124 -14.96 -7.47 -26.92
CA ASN A 124 -16.32 -7.83 -26.48
C ASN A 124 -16.39 -8.27 -25.03
N ILE A 125 -15.37 -9.01 -24.53
CA ILE A 125 -15.28 -9.35 -23.10
C ILE A 125 -15.18 -8.09 -22.24
N TYR A 126 -14.43 -7.08 -22.70
CA TYR A 126 -14.35 -5.79 -22.01
C TYR A 126 -15.67 -5.02 -22.05
N TYR A 127 -16.38 -5.03 -23.18
CA TYR A 127 -17.68 -4.37 -23.32
C TYR A 127 -18.73 -4.95 -22.39
N LEU A 128 -18.84 -6.29 -22.31
CA LEU A 128 -19.71 -6.94 -21.35
C LEU A 128 -19.37 -6.47 -19.93
N THR A 129 -18.09 -6.44 -19.57
CA THR A 129 -17.63 -5.99 -18.25
C THR A 129 -18.00 -4.53 -17.95
N TYR A 130 -17.84 -3.65 -18.93
CA TYR A 130 -18.21 -2.24 -18.78
C TYR A 130 -19.71 -2.07 -18.51
N HIS A 131 -20.58 -2.72 -19.29
CA HIS A 131 -22.04 -2.62 -19.11
C HIS A 131 -22.57 -3.37 -17.89
N ALA A 132 -21.87 -4.43 -17.48
CA ALA A 132 -22.24 -5.28 -16.36
C ALA A 132 -21.67 -4.82 -15.00
N THR A 133 -20.94 -3.70 -14.95
CA THR A 133 -20.08 -3.35 -13.80
C THR A 133 -20.77 -3.40 -12.44
N ASP A 134 -21.92 -2.74 -12.29
CA ASP A 134 -22.59 -2.68 -10.98
C ASP A 134 -23.27 -4.01 -10.62
N LEU A 135 -23.82 -4.71 -11.62
CA LEU A 135 -24.40 -6.03 -11.45
C LEU A 135 -23.35 -7.08 -11.02
N LEU A 136 -22.12 -6.97 -11.54
CA LEU A 136 -20.99 -7.81 -11.14
C LEU A 136 -20.55 -7.53 -9.71
N LYS A 137 -20.52 -6.25 -9.30
CA LYS A 137 -20.20 -5.89 -7.91
C LYS A 137 -21.18 -6.53 -6.94
N ASP A 138 -22.47 -6.46 -7.25
CA ASP A 138 -23.53 -7.00 -6.42
C ASP A 138 -23.50 -8.54 -6.41
N LEU A 139 -23.48 -9.18 -7.59
CA LEU A 139 -23.49 -10.64 -7.72
C LEU A 139 -22.28 -11.31 -7.05
N CYS A 140 -21.12 -10.66 -7.09
CA CYS A 140 -19.88 -11.25 -6.59
C CYS A 140 -19.46 -10.69 -5.21
N HIS A 141 -20.37 -9.96 -4.56
CA HIS A 141 -20.19 -9.44 -3.21
C HIS A 141 -18.89 -8.63 -3.07
N LEU A 142 -18.62 -7.74 -4.03
CA LEU A 142 -17.45 -6.89 -3.96
C LEU A 142 -17.54 -5.98 -2.72
N PRO A 143 -16.41 -5.68 -2.06
CA PRO A 143 -16.44 -4.81 -0.90
C PRO A 143 -17.00 -3.43 -1.27
N PRO A 144 -17.68 -2.73 -0.33
CA PRO A 144 -18.29 -1.41 -0.57
C PRO A 144 -17.28 -0.31 -0.95
N TYR A 145 -15.99 -0.60 -0.83
CA TYR A 145 -14.89 0.27 -1.20
C TYR A 145 -14.14 -0.18 -2.47
N SER A 146 -14.69 -1.09 -3.26
CA SER A 146 -14.02 -1.62 -4.46
C SER A 146 -13.60 -0.53 -5.45
N ASP A 147 -14.39 0.55 -5.57
CA ASP A 147 -14.04 1.71 -6.42
C ASP A 147 -13.01 2.65 -5.79
N GLU A 148 -12.80 2.58 -4.47
CA GLU A 148 -11.71 3.28 -3.80
C GLU A 148 -10.37 2.53 -3.95
N GLN A 149 -10.41 1.21 -4.18
CA GLN A 149 -9.23 0.37 -4.40
C GLN A 149 -8.60 0.64 -5.77
N ARG A 150 -7.28 0.74 -5.79
CA ARG A 150 -6.51 0.96 -7.02
C ARG A 150 -5.98 -0.34 -7.64
N TYR A 151 -6.11 -1.48 -6.95
CA TYR A 151 -5.56 -2.77 -7.41
C TYR A 151 -6.53 -3.61 -8.26
N ARG A 152 -7.84 -3.34 -8.17
CA ARG A 152 -8.88 -3.99 -9.00
C ARG A 152 -10.00 -3.02 -9.44
N PRO A 153 -9.66 -1.86 -10.03
CA PRO A 153 -10.65 -0.83 -10.36
C PRO A 153 -11.72 -1.34 -11.34
N SER A 154 -12.90 -0.73 -11.26
CA SER A 154 -13.98 -0.91 -12.22
C SER A 154 -13.63 -0.26 -13.57
N PRO A 155 -14.10 -0.82 -14.71
CA PRO A 155 -14.03 -0.14 -16.01
C PRO A 155 -14.63 1.26 -15.94
N THR A 156 -13.95 2.25 -16.52
CA THR A 156 -14.48 3.61 -16.64
C THR A 156 -14.79 3.94 -18.10
N LEU A 157 -15.60 4.98 -18.34
CA LEU A 157 -15.88 5.47 -19.69
C LEU A 157 -14.59 5.79 -20.46
N GLU A 158 -13.59 6.35 -19.78
CA GLU A 158 -12.30 6.67 -20.38
C GLU A 158 -11.59 5.41 -20.91
N PHE A 159 -11.57 4.31 -20.16
CA PHE A 159 -10.97 3.07 -20.64
C PHE A 159 -11.81 2.41 -21.72
N TYR A 160 -13.14 2.41 -21.59
CA TYR A 160 -14.05 1.91 -22.61
C TYR A 160 -13.81 2.59 -23.96
N GLU A 161 -13.72 3.93 -24.01
CA GLU A 161 -13.45 4.65 -25.26
C GLU A 161 -12.08 4.33 -25.85
N ARG A 162 -11.06 4.13 -25.02
CA ARG A 162 -9.71 3.72 -25.50
C ARG A 162 -9.74 2.33 -26.11
N VAL A 163 -10.41 1.39 -25.44
CA VAL A 163 -10.60 0.01 -25.92
C VAL A 163 -11.38 0.01 -27.24
N GLN A 164 -12.42 0.84 -27.35
CA GLN A 164 -13.20 0.98 -28.58
C GLN A 164 -12.36 1.52 -29.75
N LYS A 165 -11.50 2.50 -29.50
CA LYS A 165 -10.64 3.11 -30.52
C LYS A 165 -9.49 2.22 -30.96
N ALA A 166 -9.07 1.24 -30.16
CA ALA A 166 -7.95 0.37 -30.50
C ALA A 166 -8.22 -0.48 -31.76
N GLN A 167 -7.33 -0.39 -32.73
CA GLN A 167 -7.36 -1.10 -34.02
C GLN A 167 -6.31 -2.21 -34.11
N SER A 168 -5.49 -2.39 -33.08
CA SER A 168 -4.50 -3.47 -32.99
C SER A 168 -4.29 -3.92 -31.55
N PHE A 169 -3.74 -5.14 -31.37
CA PHE A 169 -3.32 -5.63 -30.05
C PHE A 169 -2.35 -4.68 -29.35
N SER A 170 -1.44 -4.03 -30.09
CA SER A 170 -0.50 -3.05 -29.51
C SER A 170 -1.22 -1.79 -29.00
N GLU A 171 -2.24 -1.31 -29.71
CA GLU A 171 -3.05 -0.19 -29.25
C GLU A 171 -3.92 -0.57 -28.04
N LEU A 172 -4.48 -1.77 -28.04
CA LEU A 172 -5.25 -2.28 -26.91
C LEU A 172 -4.37 -2.44 -25.66
N GLN A 173 -3.14 -2.95 -25.82
CA GLN A 173 -2.16 -3.03 -24.73
C GLN A 173 -1.88 -1.64 -24.14
N ARG A 174 -1.63 -0.64 -25.00
CA ARG A 174 -1.40 0.76 -24.60
C ARG A 174 -2.60 1.40 -23.92
N ALA A 175 -3.83 0.95 -24.21
CA ALA A 175 -5.02 1.46 -23.54
C ALA A 175 -4.98 1.23 -22.02
N PHE A 176 -4.34 0.14 -21.59
CA PHE A 176 -4.21 -0.26 -20.18
C PHE A 176 -2.87 0.09 -19.53
N GLU A 177 -1.86 0.51 -20.28
CA GLU A 177 -0.54 0.88 -19.73
C GLU A 177 -0.64 1.99 -18.67
N ASN A 178 0.06 1.79 -17.54
CA ASN A 178 0.17 2.78 -16.47
C ASN A 178 1.58 2.74 -15.84
N SER A 179 1.84 3.63 -14.87
CA SER A 179 3.13 3.65 -14.17
C SER A 179 3.16 2.73 -12.93
N HIS A 180 2.34 1.67 -12.88
CA HIS A 180 2.32 0.71 -11.78
C HIS A 180 3.50 -0.26 -11.89
N ASN A 181 3.83 -0.98 -10.80
CA ASN A 181 4.86 -2.02 -10.83
C ASN A 181 4.50 -3.16 -11.80
N LYS A 182 3.23 -3.56 -11.90
CA LYS A 182 2.76 -4.55 -12.88
C LYS A 182 2.61 -3.94 -14.29
N GLY A 183 2.72 -2.62 -14.42
CA GLY A 183 2.81 -1.91 -15.70
C GLY A 183 1.50 -1.72 -16.49
N TYR A 184 0.39 -2.26 -15.98
CA TYR A 184 -0.95 -2.12 -16.57
C TYR A 184 -1.99 -1.89 -15.47
N VAL A 185 -3.12 -1.31 -15.84
CA VAL A 185 -4.33 -1.31 -15.00
C VAL A 185 -4.97 -2.69 -15.08
N ARG A 186 -5.17 -3.32 -13.91
CA ARG A 186 -5.80 -4.64 -13.79
C ARG A 186 -7.25 -4.44 -13.30
N HIS A 187 -8.21 -4.42 -14.21
CA HIS A 187 -9.63 -4.34 -13.83
C HIS A 187 -10.10 -5.62 -13.14
N PHE A 188 -11.25 -5.62 -12.44
CA PHE A 188 -11.76 -6.82 -11.78
C PHE A 188 -12.09 -7.99 -12.76
N VAL A 189 -12.35 -7.69 -14.04
CA VAL A 189 -12.20 -8.62 -15.18
C VAL A 189 -11.08 -8.05 -16.05
N ASN A 190 -9.92 -8.67 -15.99
CA ASN A 190 -8.68 -8.14 -16.51
C ASN A 190 -8.32 -8.77 -17.86
N ILE A 191 -8.73 -8.14 -18.95
CA ILE A 191 -8.28 -8.55 -20.30
C ILE A 191 -6.80 -8.19 -20.56
N ALA A 192 -6.18 -7.31 -19.77
CA ALA A 192 -4.76 -6.99 -19.93
C ALA A 192 -3.85 -8.19 -19.58
N SER A 193 -4.38 -9.18 -18.88
CA SER A 193 -3.71 -10.48 -18.64
C SER A 193 -3.37 -11.21 -19.95
N TYR A 194 -4.07 -10.91 -21.06
CA TYR A 194 -3.77 -11.43 -22.39
C TYR A 194 -2.32 -11.15 -22.81
N PHE A 195 -1.84 -9.93 -22.55
CA PHE A 195 -0.49 -9.51 -22.96
C PHE A 195 0.65 -10.10 -22.11
N VAL A 196 0.30 -10.81 -21.03
CA VAL A 196 1.27 -11.44 -20.13
C VAL A 196 1.19 -12.96 -20.19
N ARG A 197 -0.03 -13.51 -20.16
CA ARG A 197 -0.28 -14.95 -20.03
C ARG A 197 -1.17 -15.52 -21.15
N GLY A 198 -1.70 -14.70 -22.07
CA GLY A 198 -2.68 -15.14 -23.06
C GLY A 198 -4.04 -15.51 -22.46
N THR A 199 -4.39 -14.94 -21.32
CA THR A 199 -5.62 -15.26 -20.57
C THR A 199 -6.48 -14.02 -20.30
N VAL A 200 -7.78 -14.20 -20.04
CA VAL A 200 -8.59 -13.23 -19.30
C VAL A 200 -8.59 -13.66 -17.84
N GLU A 201 -8.34 -12.72 -16.94
CA GLU A 201 -8.21 -12.96 -15.51
C GLU A 201 -9.38 -12.33 -14.75
N PHE A 202 -10.10 -13.11 -13.95
CA PHE A 202 -11.22 -12.69 -13.12
C PHE A 202 -10.73 -12.51 -11.68
N ARG A 203 -10.71 -11.27 -11.20
CA ARG A 203 -10.14 -10.82 -9.90
C ARG A 203 -11.22 -10.30 -8.94
N LEU A 204 -12.45 -10.75 -9.19
CA LEU A 204 -13.67 -10.22 -8.58
C LEU A 204 -14.22 -11.13 -7.47
N PHE A 205 -13.79 -12.39 -7.41
CA PHE A 205 -14.25 -13.35 -6.42
C PHE A 205 -13.52 -13.16 -5.08
N ASN A 206 -14.27 -13.18 -3.99
CA ASN A 206 -13.69 -13.25 -2.65
C ASN A 206 -13.01 -14.62 -2.43
N THR A 207 -12.02 -14.67 -1.55
CA THR A 207 -11.38 -15.94 -1.19
C THR A 207 -12.35 -16.88 -0.47
N THR A 208 -12.14 -18.18 -0.63
CA THR A 208 -12.89 -19.24 0.03
C THR A 208 -11.99 -20.48 0.16
N THR A 209 -12.33 -21.36 1.10
CA THR A 209 -11.73 -22.69 1.23
C THR A 209 -12.69 -23.80 0.79
N ASP A 210 -13.87 -23.44 0.28
CA ASP A 210 -14.86 -24.37 -0.24
C ASP A 210 -14.60 -24.66 -1.72
N PHE A 211 -14.32 -25.92 -2.05
CA PHE A 211 -14.03 -26.34 -3.41
C PHE A 211 -15.20 -26.11 -4.39
N GLN A 212 -16.44 -26.28 -3.93
CA GLN A 212 -17.62 -26.10 -4.77
C GLN A 212 -17.86 -24.61 -5.09
N GLU A 213 -17.60 -23.70 -4.16
CA GLU A 213 -17.62 -22.27 -4.42
C GLU A 213 -16.53 -21.87 -5.43
N ILE A 214 -15.31 -22.42 -5.32
CA ILE A 214 -14.24 -22.18 -6.31
C ILE A 214 -14.65 -22.73 -7.68
N MET A 215 -15.30 -23.90 -7.74
CA MET A 215 -15.85 -24.44 -8.98
C MET A 215 -16.90 -23.51 -9.59
N ASN A 216 -17.73 -22.87 -8.78
CA ASN A 216 -18.68 -21.87 -9.24
C ASN A 216 -17.96 -20.66 -9.84
N CYS A 217 -16.85 -20.19 -9.26
CA CYS A 217 -16.01 -19.15 -9.84
C CYS A 217 -15.43 -19.55 -11.20
N ILE A 218 -14.96 -20.81 -11.35
CA ILE A 218 -14.44 -21.35 -12.62
C ILE A 218 -15.54 -21.36 -13.68
N MET A 219 -16.70 -21.93 -13.34
CA MET A 219 -17.83 -22.03 -14.27
C MET A 219 -18.42 -20.67 -14.62
N PHE A 220 -18.40 -19.72 -13.68
CA PHE A 220 -18.71 -18.32 -13.95
C PHE A 220 -17.82 -17.77 -15.05
N ALA A 221 -16.49 -17.88 -14.90
CA ALA A 221 -15.53 -17.34 -15.85
C ALA A 221 -15.71 -17.93 -17.27
N TYR A 222 -15.89 -19.25 -17.37
CA TYR A 222 -16.20 -19.90 -18.65
C TYR A 222 -17.47 -19.37 -19.30
N ARG A 223 -18.60 -19.34 -18.57
CA ARG A 223 -19.90 -18.89 -19.11
C ARG A 223 -19.89 -17.42 -19.47
N TYR A 224 -19.18 -16.60 -18.71
CA TYR A 224 -19.02 -15.18 -18.96
C TYR A 224 -18.26 -14.92 -20.28
N VAL A 225 -17.13 -15.60 -20.49
CA VAL A 225 -16.38 -15.49 -21.76
C VAL A 225 -17.21 -16.02 -22.92
N ASP A 226 -17.85 -17.19 -22.79
CA ASP A 226 -18.69 -17.76 -23.85
C ASP A 226 -19.82 -16.83 -24.27
N TYR A 227 -20.51 -16.22 -23.30
CA TYR A 227 -21.56 -15.26 -23.59
C TYR A 227 -21.03 -14.03 -24.31
N ALA A 228 -19.89 -13.48 -23.88
CA ALA A 228 -19.26 -12.34 -24.54
C ALA A 228 -18.85 -12.62 -25.99
N LEU A 229 -18.48 -13.87 -26.33
CA LEU A 229 -18.09 -14.26 -27.69
C LEU A 229 -19.29 -14.52 -28.61
N LYS A 230 -20.44 -14.89 -28.05
CA LYS A 230 -21.65 -15.27 -28.80
C LYS A 230 -22.67 -14.14 -28.96
N HIS A 231 -22.47 -13.02 -28.27
CA HIS A 231 -23.43 -11.91 -28.22
C HIS A 231 -22.74 -10.57 -28.49
N ASN A 232 -23.54 -9.54 -28.71
CA ASN A 232 -23.07 -8.20 -29.01
C ASN A 232 -23.38 -7.20 -27.87
N GLU A 233 -22.98 -5.96 -28.08
CA GLU A 233 -23.10 -4.92 -27.06
C GLU A 233 -24.55 -4.53 -26.72
N ASP A 234 -25.50 -4.67 -27.65
CA ASP A 234 -26.92 -4.40 -27.38
C ASP A 234 -27.48 -5.47 -26.44
N ASP A 235 -27.08 -6.73 -26.60
CA ASP A 235 -27.43 -7.81 -25.68
C ASP A 235 -26.86 -7.56 -24.27
N PHE A 236 -25.63 -7.04 -24.19
CA PHE A 236 -25.01 -6.69 -22.90
C PHE A 236 -25.78 -5.58 -22.20
N ARG A 237 -26.17 -4.54 -22.94
CA ARG A 237 -26.96 -3.42 -22.44
C ARG A 237 -28.36 -3.83 -22.03
N ALA A 238 -28.92 -4.91 -22.58
CA ALA A 238 -30.24 -5.41 -22.22
C ALA A 238 -30.30 -6.03 -20.82
N ILE A 239 -29.17 -6.46 -20.25
CA ILE A 239 -29.09 -7.02 -18.90
C ILE A 239 -29.13 -5.87 -17.88
N LYS A 240 -30.20 -5.79 -17.07
CA LYS A 240 -30.45 -4.69 -16.12
C LYS A 240 -30.45 -5.10 -14.66
N THR A 241 -30.60 -6.38 -14.34
CA THR A 241 -30.63 -6.89 -12.96
C THR A 241 -29.71 -8.10 -12.79
N VAL A 242 -29.35 -8.40 -11.54
CA VAL A 242 -28.53 -9.57 -11.19
C VAL A 242 -29.25 -10.86 -11.59
N GLU A 243 -30.56 -10.94 -11.38
CA GLU A 243 -31.36 -12.12 -11.74
C GLU A 243 -31.35 -12.35 -13.25
N GLN A 244 -31.49 -11.27 -14.04
CA GLN A 244 -31.39 -11.34 -15.50
C GLN A 244 -29.99 -11.78 -15.94
N MET A 245 -28.94 -11.28 -15.30
CA MET A 245 -27.58 -11.67 -15.62
C MET A 245 -27.36 -13.17 -15.36
N VAL A 246 -27.76 -13.63 -14.17
CA VAL A 246 -27.68 -15.03 -13.76
C VAL A 246 -28.45 -15.92 -14.72
N SER A 247 -29.68 -15.57 -15.09
CA SER A 247 -30.48 -16.40 -16.00
C SER A 247 -29.98 -16.38 -17.45
N THR A 248 -29.59 -15.21 -17.96
CA THR A 248 -29.25 -15.00 -19.39
C THR A 248 -27.89 -15.59 -19.72
N ILE A 249 -26.89 -15.31 -18.88
CA ILE A 249 -25.52 -15.82 -19.02
C ILE A 249 -25.40 -17.23 -18.39
N LYS A 250 -26.44 -17.66 -17.65
CA LYS A 250 -26.47 -18.91 -16.87
C LYS A 250 -25.37 -18.91 -15.80
N LEU A 251 -25.08 -17.79 -15.15
CA LEU A 251 -24.00 -17.74 -14.15
C LEU A 251 -24.40 -18.50 -12.87
N PRO A 252 -23.45 -19.13 -12.16
CA PRO A 252 -23.69 -19.61 -10.80
C PRO A 252 -24.01 -18.43 -9.87
N SER A 253 -24.95 -18.61 -8.94
CA SER A 253 -25.32 -17.60 -7.93
C SER A 253 -24.67 -17.83 -6.56
N ALA A 254 -24.25 -19.06 -6.25
CA ALA A 254 -23.56 -19.41 -5.01
C ALA A 254 -22.05 -19.07 -5.13
N LEU A 255 -21.74 -17.78 -5.09
CA LEU A 255 -20.37 -17.26 -5.13
C LEU A 255 -19.87 -16.89 -3.72
N PRO A 256 -18.54 -16.93 -3.48
CA PRO A 256 -17.96 -16.60 -2.19
C PRO A 256 -18.46 -15.28 -1.59
N ALA A 257 -18.99 -15.35 -0.37
CA ALA A 257 -19.39 -14.19 0.40
C ALA A 257 -18.17 -13.32 0.75
N LEU A 258 -18.40 -12.02 1.00
CA LEU A 258 -17.36 -11.13 1.50
C LEU A 258 -17.00 -11.49 2.95
N PRO A 259 -15.75 -11.90 3.25
CA PRO A 259 -15.37 -12.25 4.62
C PRO A 259 -15.45 -11.04 5.57
N PRO A 260 -15.62 -11.23 6.89
CA PRO A 260 -15.68 -10.13 7.85
C PRO A 260 -14.38 -9.32 7.88
N SER A 261 -14.47 -8.05 8.25
CA SER A 261 -13.29 -7.20 8.45
C SER A 261 -12.57 -7.55 9.75
N LEU A 262 -11.24 -7.60 9.75
CA LEU A 262 -10.48 -7.67 11.00
C LEU A 262 -10.27 -6.27 11.59
N ILE A 263 -10.28 -6.18 12.92
CA ILE A 263 -10.22 -4.89 13.62
C ILE A 263 -8.95 -4.08 13.34
N PHE A 264 -7.88 -4.71 12.85
CA PHE A 264 -6.61 -4.06 12.50
C PHE A 264 -6.50 -3.57 11.08
N PHE A 265 -7.54 -3.71 10.25
CA PHE A 265 -7.50 -3.22 8.89
C PHE A 265 -7.20 -1.71 8.84
N SER A 266 -6.26 -1.33 7.98
CA SER A 266 -5.87 0.05 7.75
C SER A 266 -6.82 0.74 6.76
N SER A 267 -6.59 2.02 6.45
CA SER A 267 -7.33 2.69 5.38
C SER A 267 -7.16 1.97 4.04
N ILE A 268 -8.18 2.01 3.18
CA ILE A 268 -8.17 1.39 1.84
C ILE A 268 -6.93 1.78 1.02
N ARG A 269 -6.50 3.04 1.15
CA ARG A 269 -5.32 3.57 0.44
C ARG A 269 -4.00 2.96 0.90
N GLU A 270 -3.91 2.58 2.18
CA GLU A 270 -2.73 1.92 2.74
C GLU A 270 -2.77 0.42 2.39
N MET A 271 -3.96 -0.20 2.39
CA MET A 271 -4.15 -1.57 1.90
C MET A 271 -3.74 -1.71 0.42
N ASP A 272 -4.07 -0.73 -0.43
CA ASP A 272 -3.65 -0.67 -1.85
C ASP A 272 -2.13 -0.76 -2.05
N VAL A 273 -1.33 -0.45 -1.03
CA VAL A 273 0.14 -0.49 -1.08
C VAL A 273 0.73 -1.60 -0.20
N GLY A 274 -0.10 -2.57 0.18
CA GLY A 274 0.29 -3.74 0.98
C GLY A 274 0.39 -3.47 2.48
N ALA A 275 0.03 -2.27 2.95
CA ALA A 275 -0.01 -1.94 4.38
C ALA A 275 -1.39 -2.27 4.95
N THR A 276 -1.65 -3.56 5.20
CA THR A 276 -2.96 -4.06 5.66
C THR A 276 -3.26 -3.68 7.11
N ALA A 277 -2.24 -3.51 7.94
CA ALA A 277 -2.39 -3.21 9.36
C ALA A 277 -2.37 -1.70 9.66
N HIS A 278 -3.26 -1.27 10.54
CA HIS A 278 -3.32 0.08 11.06
C HIS A 278 -2.14 0.37 12.00
N SER A 279 -1.61 1.59 11.96
CA SER A 279 -0.55 2.02 12.89
C SER A 279 -1.12 2.44 14.24
N ALA A 280 -0.33 2.29 15.31
CA ALA A 280 -0.67 2.84 16.63
C ALA A 280 -1.04 4.32 16.56
N VAL A 281 -2.04 4.71 17.36
CA VAL A 281 -2.60 6.08 17.35
C VAL A 281 -2.31 6.78 18.67
N ASP A 282 -1.61 7.92 18.60
CA ASP A 282 -1.50 8.85 19.72
C ASP A 282 -2.76 9.73 19.77
N LEU A 283 -3.54 9.61 20.85
CA LEU A 283 -4.84 10.27 20.93
C LEU A 283 -4.70 11.77 21.18
N THR A 284 -5.21 12.60 20.27
CA THR A 284 -5.32 14.06 20.51
C THR A 284 -6.25 14.36 21.69
N LYS A 285 -6.29 15.62 22.16
CA LYS A 285 -7.21 16.02 23.25
C LYS A 285 -8.67 15.73 22.90
N SER A 286 -9.10 16.05 21.67
CA SER A 286 -10.46 15.77 21.21
C SER A 286 -10.77 14.27 21.18
N MET A 287 -9.79 13.46 20.78
CA MET A 287 -9.89 12.01 20.73
C MET A 287 -10.00 11.38 22.13
N LEU A 288 -9.18 11.84 23.08
CA LEU A 288 -9.31 11.44 24.49
C LEU A 288 -10.69 11.79 25.04
N ASN A 289 -11.22 12.98 24.74
CA ASN A 289 -12.54 13.39 25.21
C ASN A 289 -13.65 12.46 24.69
N VAL A 290 -13.54 11.99 23.44
CA VAL A 290 -14.49 11.00 22.91
C VAL A 290 -14.42 9.71 23.72
N LEU A 291 -13.21 9.17 23.94
CA LEU A 291 -13.04 7.93 24.71
C LEU A 291 -13.57 8.08 26.14
N VAL A 292 -13.15 9.12 26.86
CA VAL A 292 -13.52 9.39 28.26
C VAL A 292 -15.03 9.55 28.47
N LYS A 293 -15.73 10.21 27.53
CA LYS A 293 -17.19 10.38 27.60
C LYS A 293 -17.96 9.10 27.32
N ASN A 294 -17.34 8.16 26.60
CA ASN A 294 -17.98 6.93 26.18
C ASN A 294 -17.57 5.73 27.02
N THR A 295 -16.72 5.87 28.02
CA THR A 295 -16.29 4.77 28.88
C THR A 295 -16.62 5.03 30.36
N GLY A 296 -16.80 3.96 31.13
CA GLY A 296 -16.95 3.99 32.59
C GLY A 296 -15.67 4.43 33.31
N ASP A 297 -15.67 4.39 34.63
CA ASP A 297 -14.55 4.90 35.45
C ASP A 297 -13.30 4.01 35.38
N GLN A 298 -13.48 2.72 35.16
CA GLN A 298 -12.40 1.78 34.87
C GLN A 298 -12.31 1.56 33.35
N LEU A 299 -11.08 1.55 32.84
CA LEU A 299 -10.79 1.30 31.43
C LEU A 299 -9.61 0.33 31.30
N VAL A 300 -9.79 -0.72 30.51
CA VAL A 300 -8.73 -1.66 30.15
C VAL A 300 -8.07 -1.15 28.87
N CYS A 301 -6.80 -0.77 28.92
CA CYS A 301 -6.02 -0.36 27.74
C CYS A 301 -5.18 -1.52 27.24
N VAL A 302 -5.19 -1.75 25.93
CA VAL A 302 -4.40 -2.81 25.28
C VAL A 302 -3.44 -2.21 24.28
N ASN A 303 -2.20 -2.71 24.25
CA ASN A 303 -1.11 -2.27 23.37
C ASN A 303 -0.79 -0.78 23.55
N PRO A 304 -0.22 -0.40 24.71
CA PRO A 304 0.04 1.01 25.00
C PRO A 304 0.97 1.64 23.96
N TYR A 305 0.69 2.89 23.57
CA TYR A 305 1.56 3.65 22.65
C TYR A 305 2.74 4.25 23.41
N SER A 306 3.64 3.37 23.87
CA SER A 306 4.71 3.70 24.83
C SER A 306 4.17 4.54 26.01
N PHE A 307 3.01 4.12 26.53
CA PHE A 307 2.27 4.70 27.65
C PHE A 307 1.83 6.17 27.51
N SER A 308 2.03 6.83 26.36
CA SER A 308 1.68 8.25 26.18
C SER A 308 0.18 8.51 26.39
N THR A 309 -0.67 7.64 25.85
CA THR A 309 -2.13 7.73 25.97
C THR A 309 -2.57 7.40 27.39
N GLU A 310 -1.99 6.35 27.96
CA GLU A 310 -2.31 5.80 29.27
C GLU A 310 -1.98 6.79 30.39
N VAL A 311 -0.80 7.44 30.34
CA VAL A 311 -0.40 8.51 31.28
C VAL A 311 -1.38 9.68 31.29
N ARG A 312 -2.05 9.96 30.16
CA ARG A 312 -3.04 11.04 30.08
C ARG A 312 -4.42 10.58 30.56
N LEU A 313 -4.78 9.32 30.29
CA LEU A 313 -6.03 8.71 30.74
C LEU A 313 -6.04 8.42 32.25
N SER A 314 -4.90 8.09 32.86
CA SER A 314 -4.78 7.74 34.28
C SER A 314 -5.18 8.89 35.22
N LYS A 315 -5.16 10.14 34.73
CA LYS A 315 -5.65 11.31 35.44
C LYS A 315 -7.16 11.41 35.51
N LEU A 316 -7.86 10.64 34.69
CA LEU A 316 -9.30 10.73 34.46
C LEU A 316 -10.03 9.41 34.74
N LYS A 317 -9.31 8.28 34.67
CA LYS A 317 -9.86 6.91 34.70
C LYS A 317 -8.92 5.98 35.48
N LYS A 318 -9.46 4.96 36.13
CA LYS A 318 -8.69 3.84 36.68
C LYS A 318 -8.30 2.90 35.53
N LEU A 319 -7.01 2.64 35.36
CA LEU A 319 -6.51 1.86 34.22
C LEU A 319 -6.04 0.46 34.63
N ILE A 320 -6.38 -0.51 33.79
CA ILE A 320 -5.70 -1.82 33.69
C ILE A 320 -5.00 -1.82 32.34
N VAL A 321 -3.71 -2.12 32.28
CA VAL A 321 -2.93 -2.10 31.04
C VAL A 321 -2.47 -3.51 30.69
N PHE A 322 -2.92 -4.00 29.54
CA PHE A 322 -2.40 -5.21 28.93
C PHE A 322 -1.31 -4.86 27.90
N ASN A 323 -0.16 -5.51 28.04
CA ASN A 323 0.98 -5.32 27.16
C ASN A 323 1.53 -6.66 26.66
N ASN A 324 1.86 -6.69 25.36
CA ASN A 324 2.54 -7.80 24.70
C ASN A 324 3.76 -7.33 23.88
N ASP A 325 4.18 -6.07 24.05
CA ASP A 325 5.37 -5.48 23.41
C ASP A 325 6.55 -5.44 24.39
N GLU A 326 7.65 -6.06 23.99
CA GLU A 326 8.88 -6.14 24.79
C GLU A 326 9.42 -4.76 25.16
N PHE A 327 9.43 -3.80 24.22
CA PHE A 327 9.97 -2.48 24.50
C PHE A 327 9.18 -1.76 25.62
N ASN A 328 7.86 -1.86 25.58
CA ASN A 328 7.00 -1.34 26.63
C ASN A 328 7.19 -2.10 27.96
N HIS A 329 7.50 -3.40 27.92
CA HIS A 329 7.82 -4.17 29.12
C HIS A 329 9.14 -3.72 29.75
N ILE A 330 10.18 -3.43 28.95
CA ILE A 330 11.45 -2.87 29.46
C ILE A 330 11.21 -1.55 30.21
N LEU A 331 10.35 -0.68 29.69
CA LEU A 331 9.97 0.56 30.39
C LEU A 331 9.32 0.28 31.75
N TYR A 332 8.47 -0.75 31.84
CA TYR A 332 7.86 -1.18 33.09
C TYR A 332 8.91 -1.79 34.05
N ALA A 333 9.77 -2.67 33.56
CA ALA A 333 10.80 -3.35 34.35
C ALA A 333 11.82 -2.36 34.95
N ILE A 334 12.20 -1.30 34.23
CA ILE A 334 13.03 -0.22 34.77
C ILE A 334 12.39 0.42 36.01
N VAL A 335 11.06 0.62 35.97
CA VAL A 335 10.33 1.33 37.03
C VAL A 335 9.94 0.42 38.19
N ARG A 336 9.58 -0.84 37.91
CA ARG A 336 8.96 -1.75 38.90
C ARG A 336 9.82 -2.92 39.31
N GLU A 337 10.76 -3.32 38.48
CA GLU A 337 11.59 -4.52 38.67
C GLU A 337 13.07 -4.15 38.91
N GLY A 338 13.42 -2.88 38.81
CA GLY A 338 14.78 -2.39 39.05
C GLY A 338 15.75 -2.68 37.91
N LEU A 339 15.24 -2.96 36.70
CA LEU A 339 16.07 -3.16 35.51
C LEU A 339 16.90 -1.89 35.24
N ARG A 340 18.20 -2.08 35.02
CA ARG A 340 19.13 -1.02 34.64
C ARG A 340 19.77 -1.36 33.30
N ILE A 341 19.75 -0.41 32.37
CA ILE A 341 20.43 -0.53 31.07
C ILE A 341 21.77 0.20 31.17
N LYS A 342 22.85 -0.44 30.69
CA LYS A 342 24.16 0.17 30.42
C LYS A 342 24.41 0.17 28.93
N TYR A 343 24.54 1.35 28.35
CA TYR A 343 24.88 1.46 26.93
C TYR A 343 26.38 1.19 26.69
N ASP A 344 26.70 0.64 25.52
CA ASP A 344 28.08 0.38 25.11
C ASP A 344 28.81 1.67 24.65
N SER A 345 30.06 1.53 24.20
CA SER A 345 30.87 2.65 23.69
C SER A 345 30.24 3.36 22.47
N THR A 346 29.37 2.70 21.71
CA THR A 346 28.64 3.32 20.58
C THR A 346 27.69 4.40 21.08
N PHE A 347 27.12 4.20 22.27
CA PHE A 347 26.15 5.10 22.91
C PHE A 347 26.67 5.69 24.22
N GLN A 348 28.00 5.85 24.35
CA GLN A 348 28.61 6.43 25.56
C GLN A 348 28.02 7.79 25.93
N PHE A 349 27.78 8.65 24.94
CA PHE A 349 27.13 9.96 25.12
C PHE A 349 25.74 9.89 25.76
N LEU A 350 25.06 8.75 25.64
CA LEU A 350 23.77 8.49 26.27
C LEU A 350 23.97 7.89 27.67
N GLU A 351 24.94 6.99 27.86
CA GLU A 351 25.29 6.43 29.17
C GLU A 351 25.74 7.53 30.15
N ASP A 352 26.51 8.50 29.67
CA ASP A 352 26.96 9.66 30.46
C ASP A 352 25.78 10.47 31.06
N LEU A 353 24.59 10.35 30.46
CA LEU A 353 23.36 11.02 30.88
C LEU A 353 22.33 10.06 31.52
N ASN A 354 22.59 8.75 31.52
CA ASN A 354 21.65 7.69 31.88
C ASN A 354 21.45 7.56 33.39
N GLY A 355 22.53 7.58 34.17
CA GLY A 355 22.49 7.45 35.64
C GLY A 355 21.73 6.19 36.13
N ASP A 356 21.42 6.15 37.42
CA ASP A 356 20.72 5.01 38.05
C ASP A 356 19.24 5.30 38.39
N ASP A 357 18.81 6.55 38.23
CA ASP A 357 17.45 6.98 38.50
C ASP A 357 16.47 6.49 37.42
N PRO A 358 15.31 5.90 37.77
CA PRO A 358 14.34 5.39 36.79
C PRO A 358 13.86 6.42 35.77
N VAL A 359 13.75 7.70 36.15
CA VAL A 359 13.34 8.75 35.21
C VAL A 359 14.40 8.96 34.13
N LYS A 360 15.67 8.95 34.51
CA LYS A 360 16.77 9.08 33.54
C LYS A 360 16.90 7.83 32.66
N GLN A 361 16.81 6.63 33.23
CA GLN A 361 16.81 5.37 32.48
C GLN A 361 15.69 5.33 31.42
N VAL A 362 14.45 5.67 31.82
CA VAL A 362 13.31 5.79 30.90
C VAL A 362 13.53 6.89 29.84
N ALA A 363 14.05 8.06 30.22
CA ALA A 363 14.32 9.15 29.29
C ALA A 363 15.35 8.74 28.23
N CYS A 364 16.46 8.11 28.64
CA CYS A 364 17.48 7.60 27.75
C CYS A 364 16.93 6.52 26.83
N LEU A 365 16.14 5.56 27.32
CA LEU A 365 15.55 4.50 26.50
C LEU A 365 14.56 5.04 25.44
N ILE A 366 13.72 6.02 25.80
CA ILE A 366 12.81 6.68 24.84
C ILE A 366 13.60 7.42 23.76
N VAL A 367 14.70 8.09 24.13
CA VAL A 367 15.58 8.76 23.16
C VAL A 367 16.31 7.73 22.30
N PHE A 368 16.82 6.65 22.89
CA PHE A 368 17.46 5.53 22.19
C PHE A 368 16.56 4.99 21.07
N LYS A 369 15.29 4.67 21.36
CA LYS A 369 14.31 4.22 20.36
C LYS A 369 14.16 5.19 19.18
N LYS A 370 14.31 6.50 19.42
CA LYS A 370 14.23 7.52 18.35
C LYS A 370 15.48 7.60 17.50
N ILE A 371 16.66 7.34 18.08
CA ILE A 371 17.97 7.59 17.43
C ILE A 371 18.64 6.32 16.89
N CYS A 372 18.30 5.13 17.38
CA CYS A 372 18.94 3.87 16.95
C CYS A 372 18.80 3.60 15.44
N ARG A 373 17.77 4.13 14.79
CA ARG A 373 17.60 4.06 13.32
C ARG A 373 18.71 4.76 12.52
N TYR A 374 19.47 5.66 13.13
CA TYR A 374 20.58 6.38 12.51
C TYR A 374 21.92 5.62 12.60
N LEU A 375 21.94 4.40 13.14
CA LEU A 375 23.12 3.52 13.14
C LEU A 375 23.43 2.88 11.78
N LYS A 376 22.66 3.21 10.74
CA LYS A 376 22.83 2.60 9.41
C LYS A 376 24.08 3.13 8.72
N SER A 377 24.74 2.26 7.95
CA SER A 377 26.06 2.48 7.34
C SER A 377 26.14 3.51 6.21
N ALA A 378 25.10 4.31 5.96
CA ALA A 378 25.19 5.39 4.97
C ALA A 378 25.67 6.68 5.64
N ASP A 379 26.61 7.39 5.02
CA ASP A 379 27.22 8.63 5.55
C ASP A 379 26.19 9.69 5.99
N PHE A 380 25.02 9.71 5.33
CA PHE A 380 23.89 10.54 5.71
C PHE A 380 23.42 10.33 7.16
N TYR A 381 23.30 9.07 7.58
CA TYR A 381 22.86 8.74 8.92
C TYR A 381 23.93 9.11 9.96
N LYS A 382 25.21 9.01 9.59
CA LYS A 382 26.35 9.38 10.44
C LYS A 382 26.36 10.88 10.77
N LYS A 383 26.27 11.76 9.77
CA LYS A 383 26.22 13.23 10.00
C LYS A 383 24.99 13.65 10.81
N SER A 384 23.83 13.02 10.53
CA SER A 384 22.61 13.25 11.31
C SER A 384 22.78 12.79 12.77
N PHE A 385 23.47 11.69 12.98
CA PHE A 385 23.75 11.15 14.31
C PHE A 385 24.68 12.07 15.10
N GLU A 386 25.75 12.59 14.50
CA GLU A 386 26.66 13.56 15.13
C GLU A 386 25.93 14.86 15.57
N ALA A 387 25.08 15.41 14.70
CA ALA A 387 24.27 16.58 15.05
C ALA A 387 23.28 16.30 16.19
N ILE A 388 22.71 15.09 16.23
CA ILE A 388 21.83 14.64 17.33
C ILE A 388 22.63 14.51 18.63
N GLN A 389 23.83 13.95 18.59
CA GLN A 389 24.71 13.82 19.75
C GLN A 389 25.04 15.20 20.37
N ALA A 390 25.35 16.20 19.55
CA ALA A 390 25.63 17.55 20.03
C ALA A 390 24.45 18.20 20.78
N ALA A 391 23.20 17.83 20.45
CA ALA A 391 21.99 18.32 21.10
C ALA A 391 21.49 17.43 22.25
N MET A 392 22.22 16.37 22.61
CA MET A 392 21.75 15.33 23.53
C MET A 392 21.42 15.84 24.94
N PRO A 393 22.23 16.70 25.59
CA PRO A 393 21.92 17.16 26.95
C PRO A 393 20.56 17.85 27.06
N THR A 394 20.24 18.73 26.10
CA THR A 394 18.94 19.41 26.02
C THR A 394 17.82 18.43 25.67
N THR A 395 18.09 17.45 24.81
CA THR A 395 17.13 16.43 24.40
C THR A 395 16.72 15.54 25.59
N ILE A 396 17.70 15.08 26.38
CA ILE A 396 17.45 14.26 27.57
C ILE A 396 16.72 15.07 28.63
N GLN A 397 17.12 16.31 28.91
CA GLN A 397 16.42 17.18 29.85
C GLN A 397 14.92 17.35 29.49
N ASN A 398 14.61 17.48 28.20
CA ASN A 398 13.22 17.54 27.75
C ASN A 398 12.51 16.18 27.85
N ALA A 399 13.20 15.08 27.56
CA ALA A 399 12.67 13.73 27.70
C ALA A 399 12.36 13.37 29.17
N THR A 400 13.16 13.86 30.12
CA THR A 400 12.95 13.66 31.57
C THR A 400 11.54 14.10 31.99
N LYS A 401 10.99 15.20 31.46
CA LYS A 401 9.62 15.66 31.80
C LYS A 401 8.54 14.64 31.41
N ALA A 402 8.70 13.98 30.27
CA ALA A 402 7.79 12.93 29.83
C ALA A 402 8.03 11.64 30.65
N ALA A 403 9.29 11.30 30.89
CA ALA A 403 9.68 10.16 31.70
C ALA A 403 9.15 10.26 33.12
N THR A 404 9.19 11.43 33.79
CA THR A 404 8.69 11.60 35.16
C THR A 404 7.23 11.19 35.27
N ARG A 405 6.39 11.65 34.33
CA ARG A 405 4.96 11.32 34.31
C ARG A 405 4.72 9.83 34.00
N MET A 406 5.60 9.24 33.20
CA MET A 406 5.53 7.81 32.86
C MET A 406 5.94 6.94 34.05
N VAL A 407 7.02 7.31 34.76
CA VAL A 407 7.46 6.65 35.98
C VAL A 407 6.35 6.73 37.03
N GLU A 408 5.81 7.92 37.31
CA GLU A 408 4.69 8.11 38.24
C GLU A 408 3.49 7.21 37.91
N PHE A 409 3.15 7.10 36.63
CA PHE A 409 2.08 6.22 36.16
C PHE A 409 2.41 4.73 36.35
N LEU A 410 3.58 4.27 35.87
CA LEU A 410 3.99 2.86 35.93
C LEU A 410 4.20 2.37 37.37
N THR A 411 4.59 3.27 38.29
CA THR A 411 4.65 2.99 39.74
C THR A 411 3.30 2.58 40.31
N ASN A 412 2.18 3.00 39.72
CA ASN A 412 0.85 2.83 40.30
C ASN A 412 -0.15 2.05 39.42
N CYS A 413 0.19 1.74 38.17
CA CYS A 413 -0.73 1.08 37.25
C CYS A 413 -0.93 -0.41 37.57
N ASP A 414 -2.13 -0.93 37.30
CA ASP A 414 -2.39 -2.37 37.18
C ASP A 414 -1.88 -2.82 35.80
N TYR A 415 -0.65 -3.34 35.76
CA TYR A 415 0.03 -3.81 34.55
C TYR A 415 -0.05 -5.33 34.44
N ARG A 416 -0.41 -5.81 33.25
CA ARG A 416 -0.54 -7.24 32.95
C ARG A 416 0.12 -7.56 31.62
N LEU A 417 0.84 -8.68 31.58
CA LEU A 417 1.27 -9.28 30.33
C LEU A 417 0.09 -10.01 29.69
N GLY A 418 -0.13 -9.78 28.40
CA GLY A 418 -1.21 -10.44 27.66
C GLY A 418 -1.71 -9.61 26.50
N THR A 419 -2.65 -10.20 25.76
CA THR A 419 -3.18 -9.67 24.50
C THR A 419 -4.58 -9.10 24.67
N ILE A 420 -5.18 -8.64 23.58
CA ILE A 420 -6.62 -8.31 23.58
C ILE A 420 -7.49 -9.53 23.94
N ASN A 421 -7.08 -10.75 23.59
CA ASN A 421 -7.82 -11.97 23.93
C ASN A 421 -7.88 -12.21 25.45
N ASP A 422 -6.95 -11.66 26.21
CA ASP A 422 -6.96 -11.69 27.68
C ASP A 422 -7.71 -10.50 28.26
N ALA A 423 -7.49 -9.31 27.69
CA ALA A 423 -8.13 -8.08 28.13
C ALA A 423 -9.66 -8.14 28.05
N VAL A 424 -10.23 -8.75 27.00
CA VAL A 424 -11.69 -8.86 26.83
C VAL A 424 -12.35 -9.76 27.88
N LYS A 425 -11.59 -10.65 28.54
CA LYS A 425 -12.09 -11.53 29.60
C LYS A 425 -12.26 -10.82 30.95
N VAL A 426 -11.75 -9.60 31.10
CA VAL A 426 -11.87 -8.81 32.34
C VAL A 426 -13.32 -8.39 32.62
N GLY A 427 -14.15 -8.23 31.58
CA GLY A 427 -15.55 -7.85 31.74
C GLY A 427 -15.77 -6.36 32.00
N SER A 428 -15.21 -5.50 31.14
CA SER A 428 -15.22 -4.04 31.30
C SER A 428 -15.16 -3.32 29.94
N ASP A 429 -15.03 -2.00 29.97
CA ASP A 429 -14.70 -1.21 28.78
C ASP A 429 -13.22 -1.45 28.42
N VAL A 430 -12.98 -1.93 27.20
CA VAL A 430 -11.65 -2.23 26.66
C VAL A 430 -11.35 -1.26 25.53
N PHE A 431 -10.29 -0.47 25.68
CA PHE A 431 -9.73 0.34 24.60
C PHE A 431 -8.55 -0.39 23.96
N PHE A 432 -8.74 -0.77 22.70
CA PHE A 432 -7.70 -1.35 21.88
C PHE A 432 -7.00 -0.27 21.07
N ASN A 433 -5.70 -0.14 21.28
CA ASN A 433 -4.83 0.57 20.36
C ASN A 433 -4.10 -0.43 19.46
N PHE A 434 -3.76 0.01 18.25
CA PHE A 434 -2.94 -0.81 17.37
C PHE A 434 -1.50 -0.81 17.86
N ASP A 435 -0.80 -1.90 17.63
CA ASP A 435 0.59 -2.02 18.06
C ASP A 435 1.57 -1.29 17.11
N ASP A 436 2.74 -0.91 17.63
CA ASP A 436 3.89 -0.41 16.86
C ASP A 436 5.07 -1.40 16.88
N TYR A 437 4.79 -2.71 16.99
CA TYR A 437 5.77 -3.80 17.07
C TYR A 437 6.95 -3.66 16.11
N GLY A 438 6.75 -3.17 14.88
CA GLY A 438 7.85 -2.99 13.92
C GLY A 438 8.96 -2.05 14.44
N LYS A 439 8.57 -0.88 14.98
CA LYS A 439 9.54 0.10 15.50
C LYS A 439 10.08 -0.32 16.86
N SER A 440 9.22 -0.84 17.74
CA SER A 440 9.66 -1.35 19.05
C SER A 440 10.66 -2.50 18.90
N ARG A 441 10.38 -3.53 18.07
CA ARG A 441 11.31 -4.65 17.83
C ARG A 441 12.65 -4.19 17.25
N THR A 442 12.64 -3.21 16.34
CA THR A 442 13.88 -2.64 15.81
C THR A 442 14.70 -1.98 16.93
N ALA A 443 14.03 -1.25 17.84
CA ALA A 443 14.70 -0.63 18.98
C ALA A 443 15.25 -1.68 19.94
N VAL A 444 14.50 -2.74 20.30
CA VAL A 444 15.02 -3.78 21.21
C VAL A 444 16.16 -4.57 20.56
N SER A 445 16.09 -4.87 19.27
CA SER A 445 17.20 -5.50 18.54
C SER A 445 18.47 -4.64 18.57
N ALA A 446 18.33 -3.32 18.39
CA ALA A 446 19.46 -2.40 18.52
C ALA A 446 19.95 -2.33 19.98
N LEU A 447 19.04 -2.37 20.96
CA LEU A 447 19.37 -2.31 22.38
C LEU A 447 20.23 -3.52 22.78
N ARG A 448 19.83 -4.74 22.41
CA ARG A 448 20.61 -5.97 22.63
C ARG A 448 22.01 -5.93 22.03
N LYS A 449 22.20 -5.17 20.94
CA LYS A 449 23.50 -5.04 20.28
C LYS A 449 24.40 -3.99 20.94
N HIS A 450 23.81 -2.95 21.52
CA HIS A 450 24.49 -1.74 21.95
C HIS A 450 24.29 -1.40 23.43
N SER A 451 23.98 -2.41 24.24
CA SER A 451 23.86 -2.32 25.69
C SER A 451 24.10 -3.69 26.33
N ASP A 452 24.02 -3.75 27.66
CA ASP A 452 24.03 -4.99 28.43
C ASP A 452 22.66 -5.71 28.49
N TYR A 453 21.61 -5.18 27.87
CA TYR A 453 20.28 -5.80 27.87
C TYR A 453 20.25 -7.12 27.09
N ASN A 454 19.97 -8.22 27.78
CA ASN A 454 19.96 -9.57 27.19
C ASN A 454 18.76 -10.44 27.60
N GLU A 455 17.74 -9.85 28.23
CA GLU A 455 16.56 -10.60 28.69
C GLU A 455 15.75 -11.17 27.51
N SER A 456 15.00 -12.24 27.81
CA SER A 456 14.05 -12.86 26.89
C SER A 456 12.64 -12.41 27.21
N PHE A 457 11.86 -12.05 26.18
CA PHE A 457 10.45 -11.72 26.30
C PHE A 457 9.63 -12.63 25.39
N GLU A 458 8.64 -13.31 25.97
CA GLU A 458 7.71 -14.15 25.23
C GLU A 458 6.57 -13.30 24.67
N ILE A 459 6.42 -13.29 23.35
CA ILE A 459 5.31 -12.61 22.68
C ILE A 459 4.18 -13.63 22.49
N HIS A 460 3.01 -13.31 23.02
CA HIS A 460 1.82 -14.16 22.87
C HIS A 460 1.15 -13.90 21.51
N SER A 461 0.62 -14.95 20.87
CA SER A 461 -0.20 -14.80 19.66
C SER A 461 -1.49 -14.03 19.97
N THR A 462 -1.96 -13.23 19.01
CA THR A 462 -3.23 -12.50 19.13
C THR A 462 -4.20 -12.98 18.07
N GLU A 463 -5.37 -13.43 18.48
CA GLU A 463 -6.43 -13.89 17.59
C GLU A 463 -7.44 -12.75 17.37
N TYR A 464 -7.46 -12.21 16.15
CA TYR A 464 -8.40 -11.14 15.78
C TYR A 464 -9.64 -11.65 15.05
N LEU A 465 -9.58 -12.84 14.47
CA LEU A 465 -10.71 -13.45 13.78
C LEU A 465 -11.82 -13.74 14.80
N ASN A 466 -13.05 -13.34 14.47
CA ASN A 466 -14.23 -13.51 15.32
C ASN A 466 -14.15 -12.85 16.72
N LEU A 467 -13.17 -11.97 16.95
CA LEU A 467 -12.93 -11.36 18.25
C LEU A 467 -14.11 -10.51 18.73
N VAL A 468 -14.79 -9.80 17.82
CA VAL A 468 -15.89 -8.87 18.16
C VAL A 468 -17.18 -9.64 18.44
N GLU A 469 -17.38 -10.71 17.68
CA GLU A 469 -18.54 -11.60 17.69
C GLU A 469 -18.55 -12.49 18.93
N THR A 470 -17.38 -12.73 19.52
CA THR A 470 -17.19 -13.58 20.71
C THR A 470 -16.93 -12.79 22.00
N LEU A 471 -17.15 -11.47 21.99
CA LEU A 471 -16.97 -10.63 23.18
C LEU A 471 -17.91 -11.08 24.32
N PRO A 472 -17.43 -11.13 25.57
CA PRO A 472 -18.29 -11.37 26.72
C PRO A 472 -19.43 -10.34 26.85
N GLU A 473 -20.59 -10.77 27.35
CA GLU A 473 -21.80 -9.92 27.50
C GLU A 473 -21.60 -8.69 28.40
N ASN A 474 -20.57 -8.65 29.22
CA ASN A 474 -20.19 -7.52 30.09
C ASN A 474 -19.00 -6.71 29.56
N THR A 475 -18.45 -7.04 28.38
CA THR A 475 -17.33 -6.33 27.76
C THR A 475 -17.81 -5.39 26.65
N THR A 476 -17.25 -4.19 26.60
CA THR A 476 -17.42 -3.25 25.46
C THR A 476 -16.05 -2.96 24.86
N LEU A 477 -15.87 -3.21 23.57
CA LEU A 477 -14.64 -2.90 22.86
C LEU A 477 -14.73 -1.53 22.20
N PHE A 478 -13.71 -0.71 22.41
CA PHE A 478 -13.49 0.58 21.76
C PHE A 478 -12.21 0.53 20.95
N LEU A 479 -12.24 1.05 19.73
CA LEU A 479 -11.03 1.21 18.92
C LEU A 479 -11.11 2.46 18.06
N VAL A 480 -9.94 2.95 17.64
CA VAL A 480 -9.80 4.08 16.72
C VAL A 480 -9.18 3.60 15.43
N SER A 481 -9.94 3.59 14.33
CA SER A 481 -9.50 3.08 13.04
C SER A 481 -9.63 4.13 11.93
N THR A 482 -8.86 3.98 10.86
CA THR A 482 -9.02 4.69 9.58
C THR A 482 -9.79 3.86 8.56
N PHE A 483 -10.09 2.60 8.86
CA PHE A 483 -10.91 1.75 8.01
C PHE A 483 -12.40 2.08 8.22
N PRO A 484 -13.17 2.41 7.17
CA PRO A 484 -14.56 2.84 7.31
C PRO A 484 -15.59 1.70 7.40
N TYR A 485 -15.20 0.45 7.18
CA TYR A 485 -16.11 -0.64 6.85
C TYR A 485 -16.03 -1.81 7.84
N HIS A 486 -15.92 -1.50 9.14
CA HIS A 486 -16.09 -2.52 10.19
C HIS A 486 -17.58 -2.81 10.41
N GLU A 487 -18.05 -3.96 9.94
CA GLU A 487 -19.49 -4.34 9.94
C GLU A 487 -20.02 -4.67 11.34
N HIS A 488 -19.19 -5.26 12.19
CA HIS A 488 -19.55 -5.67 13.54
C HIS A 488 -19.36 -4.57 14.59
N LEU A 489 -18.98 -3.36 14.17
CA LEU A 489 -18.71 -2.23 15.07
C LEU A 489 -19.52 -1.01 14.70
N GLN A 490 -20.08 -0.33 15.70
CA GLN A 490 -20.79 0.92 15.50
C GLN A 490 -19.81 2.11 15.51
N LYS A 491 -19.97 3.01 14.54
CA LYS A 491 -19.31 4.32 14.53
C LYS A 491 -19.95 5.22 15.59
N ILE A 492 -19.16 5.68 16.55
CA ILE A 492 -19.62 6.58 17.62
C ILE A 492 -19.17 8.03 17.44
N ALA A 493 -18.02 8.26 16.79
CA ALA A 493 -17.50 9.60 16.50
C ALA A 493 -16.48 9.57 15.35
N SER A 494 -16.10 10.75 14.85
CA SER A 494 -14.97 10.89 13.93
C SER A 494 -14.18 12.17 14.19
N VAL A 495 -12.85 12.06 14.18
CA VAL A 495 -11.91 13.18 14.35
C VAL A 495 -10.93 13.17 13.18
N GLY A 496 -11.15 14.04 12.20
CA GLY A 496 -10.39 13.99 10.94
C GLY A 496 -10.66 12.70 10.15
N ASP A 497 -9.61 11.93 9.86
CA ASP A 497 -9.68 10.64 9.17
C ASP A 497 -9.81 9.45 10.16
N LYS A 498 -9.82 9.71 11.47
CA LYS A 498 -9.93 8.70 12.52
C LYS A 498 -11.39 8.51 12.92
N ILE A 499 -11.85 7.28 12.88
CA ILE A 499 -13.21 6.85 13.22
C ILE A 499 -13.14 6.09 14.54
N PHE A 500 -14.01 6.48 15.48
CA PHE A 500 -14.17 5.78 16.75
C PHE A 500 -15.24 4.72 16.59
N TYR A 501 -14.89 3.50 16.94
CA TYR A 501 -15.75 2.34 16.89
C TYR A 501 -16.03 1.81 18.29
N CYS A 502 -17.22 1.24 18.46
CA CYS A 502 -17.69 0.59 19.67
C CYS A 502 -18.41 -0.71 19.30
N SER A 503 -18.21 -1.79 20.07
CA SER A 503 -18.92 -3.06 19.86
C SER A 503 -20.39 -3.05 20.30
N ARG A 504 -20.81 -2.05 21.08
CA ARG A 504 -22.19 -1.89 21.55
C ARG A 504 -22.86 -0.66 20.98
N LYS A 505 -24.19 -0.74 20.91
CA LYS A 505 -25.03 0.40 20.55
C LYS A 505 -24.86 1.55 21.54
N LYS A 506 -24.39 2.70 21.05
CA LYS A 506 -24.33 4.00 21.77
C LYS A 506 -24.89 5.11 20.90
N GLU A 507 -25.34 6.20 21.52
CA GLU A 507 -25.73 7.40 20.79
C GLU A 507 -24.53 7.92 19.99
N ALA A 508 -24.70 8.06 18.67
CA ALA A 508 -23.65 8.59 17.80
C ALA A 508 -23.49 10.09 18.07
N ALA A 509 -22.26 10.54 18.35
CA ALA A 509 -22.03 11.95 18.65
C ALA A 509 -20.69 12.51 18.11
N VAL A 510 -20.83 13.64 17.42
CA VAL A 510 -19.81 14.63 17.04
C VAL A 510 -18.80 14.20 15.96
N THR A 511 -18.96 14.80 14.78
CA THR A 511 -17.91 14.88 13.76
C THR A 511 -17.04 16.11 14.02
N TYR A 512 -15.80 15.90 14.47
CA TYR A 512 -14.79 16.95 14.44
C TYR A 512 -14.17 16.96 13.04
N LYS A 513 -14.68 17.81 12.15
CA LYS A 513 -14.06 18.02 10.83
C LYS A 513 -12.62 18.48 11.06
N ALA A 514 -11.65 17.73 10.52
CA ALA A 514 -10.30 18.25 10.41
C ALA A 514 -10.38 19.59 9.67
N VAL A 515 -9.71 20.62 10.19
CA VAL A 515 -9.50 21.86 9.46
C VAL A 515 -8.79 21.47 8.16
N LYS A 516 -9.51 21.46 7.03
CA LYS A 516 -8.86 21.34 5.72
C LYS A 516 -7.90 22.52 5.65
N LEU A 517 -6.60 22.26 5.70
CA LEU A 517 -5.59 23.23 5.29
C LEU A 517 -6.03 23.71 3.90
N LYS A 518 -6.49 24.96 3.79
CA LYS A 518 -6.86 25.55 2.51
C LYS A 518 -5.65 25.42 1.61
N MET A 519 -5.82 24.73 0.49
CA MET A 519 -4.79 24.69 -0.54
C MET A 519 -4.51 26.12 -0.98
N PRO A 520 -3.24 26.55 -1.02
CA PRO A 520 -2.90 27.79 -1.69
C PRO A 520 -3.39 27.69 -3.13
N SER A 521 -4.18 28.67 -3.57
CA SER A 521 -4.57 28.78 -4.97
C SER A 521 -3.35 29.24 -5.77
N PHE A 522 -3.02 28.54 -6.84
CA PHE A 522 -1.95 28.92 -7.77
C PHE A 522 -2.57 29.23 -9.13
N LYS A 523 -2.03 30.24 -9.82
CA LYS A 523 -2.50 30.62 -11.16
C LYS A 523 -1.97 29.61 -12.17
N GLU A 524 -2.86 28.98 -12.94
CA GLU A 524 -2.46 28.09 -14.04
C GLU A 524 -2.03 28.92 -15.26
N PRO A 525 -0.97 28.49 -15.98
CA PRO A 525 -0.51 29.20 -17.15
C PRO A 525 -1.47 28.97 -18.34
N PRO A 526 -1.65 29.96 -19.21
CA PRO A 526 -2.33 29.75 -20.48
C PRO A 526 -1.48 28.86 -21.42
N ASP A 527 -2.14 28.19 -22.36
CA ASP A 527 -1.51 27.23 -23.28
C ASP A 527 -0.46 27.86 -24.21
N ASP A 528 -0.59 29.17 -24.49
CA ASP A 528 0.27 29.96 -25.37
C ASP A 528 1.37 30.75 -24.61
N LEU A 529 1.54 30.49 -23.30
CA LEU A 529 2.55 31.18 -22.49
C LEU A 529 3.97 31.00 -23.07
N VAL A 530 4.59 32.13 -23.42
CA VAL A 530 5.99 32.18 -23.86
C VAL A 530 6.91 32.32 -22.65
N ILE A 531 7.91 31.44 -22.55
CA ILE A 531 8.89 31.42 -21.47
C ILE A 531 10.26 31.75 -22.07
N ASP A 532 10.65 33.02 -22.02
CA ASP A 532 11.81 33.54 -22.74
C ASP A 532 12.68 34.53 -21.97
N ASP A 533 12.14 35.14 -20.91
CA ASP A 533 12.83 36.01 -19.97
C ASP A 533 13.23 35.26 -18.66
N PRO A 534 14.54 35.12 -18.37
CA PRO A 534 15.03 34.44 -17.16
C PRO A 534 14.71 35.16 -15.85
N ALA A 535 14.47 36.47 -15.84
CA ALA A 535 14.12 37.19 -14.61
C ALA A 535 12.74 36.80 -14.07
N LYS A 536 11.87 36.28 -14.93
CA LYS A 536 10.51 35.84 -14.59
C LYS A 536 10.46 34.42 -14.04
N LEU A 537 11.49 33.60 -14.29
CA LEU A 537 11.58 32.23 -13.79
C LEU A 537 11.96 32.22 -12.30
N LYS A 538 11.18 31.51 -11.48
CA LYS A 538 11.41 31.43 -10.04
C LYS A 538 11.29 29.99 -9.55
N ILE A 539 12.22 29.56 -8.70
CA ILE A 539 12.13 28.30 -7.96
C ILE A 539 11.90 28.64 -6.48
N ARG A 540 10.90 28.02 -5.86
CA ARG A 540 10.57 28.24 -4.45
C ARG A 540 10.52 26.93 -3.69
N HIS A 541 11.28 26.84 -2.60
CA HIS A 541 11.10 25.76 -1.62
C HIS A 541 9.80 26.00 -0.83
N VAL A 542 9.02 24.95 -0.61
CA VAL A 542 7.71 25.02 0.07
C VAL A 542 7.58 23.98 1.17
N ALA A 543 6.41 23.86 1.81
CA ALA A 543 6.14 22.76 2.72
C ALA A 543 5.79 21.48 1.94
N ALA A 544 6.20 20.31 2.45
CA ALA A 544 6.05 19.02 1.76
C ALA A 544 4.59 18.67 1.43
N ASN A 545 3.64 19.12 2.26
CA ASN A 545 2.21 18.95 2.02
C ASN A 545 1.71 19.68 0.77
N VAL A 546 2.29 20.83 0.41
CA VAL A 546 1.88 21.61 -0.78
C VAL A 546 2.13 20.80 -2.05
N VAL A 547 3.37 20.34 -2.25
CA VAL A 547 3.73 19.50 -3.41
C VAL A 547 2.97 18.18 -3.37
N PHE A 548 2.78 17.56 -2.21
CA PHE A 548 2.00 16.32 -2.09
C PHE A 548 0.55 16.46 -2.59
N GLN A 549 -0.11 17.59 -2.31
CA GLN A 549 -1.47 17.82 -2.80
C GLN A 549 -1.49 18.21 -4.28
N LEU A 550 -0.54 19.02 -4.75
CA LEU A 550 -0.43 19.34 -6.19
C LEU A 550 -0.14 18.11 -7.04
N GLN A 551 0.67 17.16 -6.53
CA GLN A 551 0.87 15.86 -7.18
C GLN A 551 -0.46 15.14 -7.39
N LYS A 552 -1.34 15.08 -6.38
CA LYS A 552 -2.67 14.45 -6.51
C LYS A 552 -3.55 15.12 -7.57
N HIS A 553 -3.32 16.39 -7.85
CA HIS A 553 -4.10 17.16 -8.82
C HIS A 553 -3.56 17.02 -10.25
N TYR A 554 -2.25 17.16 -10.43
CA TYR A 554 -1.63 17.20 -11.77
C TYR A 554 -1.09 15.84 -12.25
N VAL A 555 -0.73 14.93 -11.34
CA VAL A 555 -0.16 13.62 -11.71
C VAL A 555 -1.29 12.59 -11.85
N LYS A 556 -1.76 12.40 -13.09
CA LYS A 556 -2.88 11.49 -13.38
C LYS A 556 -2.46 10.03 -13.66
N LYS A 557 -1.24 9.81 -14.17
CA LYS A 557 -0.76 8.50 -14.64
C LYS A 557 -0.07 7.65 -13.57
N VAL A 558 0.01 8.14 -12.33
CA VAL A 558 0.72 7.48 -11.23
C VAL A 558 -0.24 7.05 -10.14
N GLN A 559 -0.13 5.79 -9.73
CA GLN A 559 -1.01 5.19 -8.73
C GLN A 559 -0.76 5.76 -7.33
N ILE A 560 0.47 6.08 -6.93
CA ILE A 560 0.78 6.65 -5.61
C ILE A 560 1.73 7.83 -5.77
N VAL A 561 1.37 8.95 -5.17
CA VAL A 561 2.26 10.11 -5.04
C VAL A 561 2.86 10.09 -3.64
N SER A 562 4.11 10.52 -3.51
CA SER A 562 4.85 10.47 -2.24
C SER A 562 5.06 11.87 -1.66
N LYS A 563 5.02 12.00 -0.33
CA LYS A 563 5.62 13.18 0.33
C LYS A 563 7.11 13.16 0.09
N VAL A 564 7.70 14.34 -0.09
CA VAL A 564 9.14 14.54 -0.36
C VAL A 564 9.79 15.31 0.78
N THR A 565 11.10 15.13 0.96
CA THR A 565 11.88 15.83 1.99
C THR A 565 12.18 17.26 1.57
N PHE A 566 12.51 17.47 0.30
CA PHE A 566 12.86 18.77 -0.27
C PHE A 566 11.93 19.11 -1.44
N PRO A 567 10.78 19.74 -1.18
CA PRO A 567 9.79 20.13 -2.19
C PRO A 567 10.10 21.50 -2.81
N PHE A 568 9.94 21.61 -4.13
CA PHE A 568 10.10 22.85 -4.88
C PHE A 568 8.94 23.09 -5.84
N LEU A 569 8.54 24.34 -5.99
CA LEU A 569 7.63 24.81 -7.04
C LEU A 569 8.41 25.66 -8.05
N VAL A 570 8.03 25.55 -9.33
CA VAL A 570 8.59 26.34 -10.42
C VAL A 570 7.51 27.28 -10.94
N PHE A 571 7.83 28.56 -10.96
CA PHE A 571 6.95 29.64 -11.43
C PHE A 571 7.57 30.38 -12.60
N TYR A 572 6.71 30.90 -13.46
CA TYR A 572 7.04 31.95 -14.41
C TYR A 572 6.10 33.12 -14.17
N GLU A 573 6.66 34.27 -13.77
CA GLU A 573 5.90 35.36 -13.14
C GLU A 573 5.11 34.86 -11.93
N ASP A 574 3.78 34.80 -12.05
CA ASP A 574 2.82 34.32 -11.05
C ASP A 574 2.19 32.98 -11.44
N TYR A 575 2.52 32.44 -12.61
CA TYR A 575 2.00 31.17 -13.10
C TYR A 575 2.80 29.99 -12.56
N LEU A 576 2.10 28.99 -12.02
CA LEU A 576 2.72 27.73 -11.60
C LEU A 576 2.97 26.85 -12.84
N LEU A 577 4.24 26.61 -13.16
CA LEU A 577 4.63 25.75 -14.27
C LEU A 577 4.67 24.27 -13.88
N GLY A 578 4.98 23.99 -12.62
CA GLY A 578 5.15 22.62 -12.13
C GLY A 578 5.85 22.57 -10.79
N ALA A 579 6.23 21.35 -10.40
CA ALA A 579 6.95 21.11 -9.16
C ALA A 579 7.89 19.93 -9.30
N PHE A 580 8.87 19.88 -8.41
CA PHE A 580 9.74 18.72 -8.25
C PHE A 580 10.11 18.55 -6.78
N GLY A 581 10.58 17.36 -6.41
CA GLY A 581 10.96 17.13 -5.03
C GLY A 581 11.82 15.90 -4.82
N PHE A 582 12.66 16.00 -3.80
CA PHE A 582 13.68 15.02 -3.52
C PHE A 582 13.49 14.33 -2.16
N LYS A 583 14.05 13.13 -2.05
CA LYS A 583 14.34 12.44 -0.79
C LYS A 583 15.81 12.07 -0.77
N PHE A 584 16.38 11.88 0.41
CA PHE A 584 17.67 11.21 0.52
C PHE A 584 17.63 9.86 -0.18
N SER A 585 18.71 9.55 -0.92
CA SER A 585 18.80 8.27 -1.60
C SER A 585 18.93 7.12 -0.60
N LYS A 586 18.51 5.93 -1.02
CA LYS A 586 18.78 4.68 -0.30
C LYS A 586 19.94 3.88 -0.94
N GLN A 587 20.49 4.39 -2.04
CA GLN A 587 21.61 3.82 -2.80
C GLN A 587 22.85 4.73 -2.67
N ASP A 588 23.90 4.44 -3.41
CA ASP A 588 25.19 5.19 -3.43
C ASP A 588 25.11 6.59 -4.11
N TYR A 589 23.92 7.18 -4.16
CA TYR A 589 23.70 8.55 -4.66
C TYR A 589 23.41 9.48 -3.49
N ASP A 590 23.67 10.76 -3.65
CA ASP A 590 23.40 11.73 -2.58
C ASP A 590 21.89 11.88 -2.32
N ILE A 591 21.12 11.99 -3.41
CA ILE A 591 19.70 12.31 -3.32
C ILE A 591 18.91 11.70 -4.50
N SER A 592 17.65 11.36 -4.26
CA SER A 592 16.75 10.77 -5.25
C SER A 592 15.63 11.75 -5.59
N LEU A 593 15.42 12.03 -6.88
CA LEU A 593 14.25 12.76 -7.37
C LEU A 593 13.07 11.82 -7.39
N VAL A 594 12.09 12.12 -6.55
CA VAL A 594 10.94 11.23 -6.29
C VAL A 594 9.71 11.69 -7.05
N THR A 595 9.62 12.99 -7.34
CA THR A 595 8.51 13.55 -8.09
C THR A 595 8.99 14.71 -8.91
N ASP A 596 8.51 14.79 -10.14
CA ASP A 596 8.61 15.97 -10.98
C ASP A 596 7.46 15.97 -12.01
N PHE A 597 6.69 17.04 -12.03
CA PHE A 597 5.51 17.17 -12.87
C PHE A 597 5.29 18.62 -13.33
N CYS A 598 4.47 18.75 -14.37
CA CYS A 598 4.05 20.01 -14.95
C CYS A 598 2.56 20.23 -14.70
N THR A 599 2.12 21.48 -14.82
CA THR A 599 0.69 21.78 -14.94
C THR A 599 0.13 21.28 -16.28
N ASN A 600 -1.19 21.06 -16.36
CA ASN A 600 -1.84 20.39 -17.50
C ASN A 600 -2.17 21.41 -18.62
N ASN A 601 -1.14 21.95 -19.28
CA ASN A 601 -1.25 22.91 -20.38
C ASN A 601 -0.49 22.43 -21.62
N ALA A 602 -0.64 23.15 -22.74
CA ALA A 602 -0.03 22.84 -24.03
C ALA A 602 1.38 23.43 -24.23
N ILE A 603 2.03 23.97 -23.19
CA ILE A 603 3.33 24.63 -23.32
C ILE A 603 4.39 23.63 -23.81
N PRO A 604 5.09 23.92 -24.93
CA PRO A 604 6.02 22.97 -25.54
C PRO A 604 7.14 22.54 -24.60
N ARG A 605 7.38 21.24 -24.48
CA ARG A 605 8.54 20.67 -23.73
C ARG A 605 8.64 21.16 -22.28
N LEU A 606 7.55 21.57 -21.64
CA LEU A 606 7.57 22.10 -20.26
C LEU A 606 8.26 21.16 -19.27
N SER A 607 8.11 19.84 -19.44
CA SER A 607 8.81 18.84 -18.64
C SER A 607 10.34 18.95 -18.71
N LYS A 608 10.90 19.34 -19.86
CA LYS A 608 12.35 19.58 -20.01
C LYS A 608 12.79 20.81 -19.21
N LEU A 609 11.99 21.88 -19.21
CA LEU A 609 12.27 23.07 -18.40
C LEU A 609 12.31 22.74 -16.91
N ILE A 610 11.36 21.92 -16.42
CA ILE A 610 11.36 21.45 -15.03
C ILE A 610 12.64 20.66 -14.72
N LEU A 611 13.09 19.76 -15.60
CA LEU A 611 14.35 19.02 -15.41
C LEU A 611 15.60 19.90 -15.45
N LEU A 612 15.60 20.97 -16.26
CA LEU A 612 16.67 21.98 -16.23
C LEU A 612 16.68 22.72 -14.89
N CYS A 613 15.50 23.07 -14.36
CA CYS A 613 15.36 23.67 -13.03
C CYS A 613 15.87 22.75 -11.92
N VAL A 614 15.55 21.45 -12.00
CA VAL A 614 16.07 20.40 -11.09
C VAL A 614 17.60 20.42 -11.06
N LYS A 615 18.26 20.49 -12.22
CA LYS A 615 19.72 20.50 -12.36
C LYS A 615 20.37 21.88 -12.15
N SER A 616 19.61 22.90 -11.74
CA SER A 616 20.12 24.28 -11.60
C SER A 616 21.15 24.44 -10.48
N ARG A 617 22.04 25.42 -10.62
CA ARG A 617 23.01 25.80 -9.57
C ARG A 617 22.30 26.34 -8.34
N TRP A 618 21.16 26.99 -8.52
CA TRP A 618 20.33 27.47 -7.43
C TRP A 618 19.84 26.32 -6.54
N VAL A 619 19.30 25.24 -7.13
CA VAL A 619 18.83 24.07 -6.37
C VAL A 619 19.97 23.40 -5.62
N LYS A 620 21.13 23.20 -6.28
CA LYS A 620 22.34 22.67 -5.62
C LYS A 620 22.70 23.52 -4.41
N LYS A 621 22.92 24.83 -4.61
CA LYS A 621 23.27 25.77 -3.53
C LYS A 621 22.25 25.77 -2.40
N PHE A 622 20.96 25.74 -2.71
CA PHE A 622 19.90 25.72 -1.70
C PHE A 622 19.96 24.46 -0.85
N LEU A 623 20.03 23.29 -1.49
CA LEU A 623 20.10 22.01 -0.78
C LEU A 623 21.36 21.95 0.06
N SER A 624 22.53 22.26 -0.52
CA SER A 624 23.80 22.18 0.18
C SER A 624 23.87 23.07 1.42
N ARG A 625 23.32 24.29 1.33
CA ARG A 625 23.22 25.21 2.48
C ARG A 625 22.28 24.70 3.57
N ARG A 626 21.17 24.07 3.17
CA ARG A 626 20.14 23.62 4.11
C ARG A 626 20.56 22.35 4.86
N THR A 627 21.38 21.52 4.25
CA THR A 627 21.83 20.25 4.85
C THR A 627 23.26 20.31 5.37
N LEU A 628 23.99 21.40 5.09
CA LEU A 628 25.43 21.51 5.37
C LEU A 628 26.24 20.37 4.72
N ASP A 629 25.84 19.97 3.51
CA ASP A 629 26.46 18.89 2.75
C ASP A 629 26.58 19.25 1.27
N ASP A 630 27.54 18.73 0.52
CA ASP A 630 27.58 18.98 -0.93
C ASP A 630 26.89 17.86 -1.72
N PHE A 631 25.63 18.08 -2.09
CA PHE A 631 24.94 17.13 -2.96
C PHE A 631 25.30 17.35 -4.43
N VAL A 632 25.84 16.31 -5.06
CA VAL A 632 26.29 16.35 -6.44
C VAL A 632 25.53 15.32 -7.26
N THR A 633 25.51 14.08 -6.81
CA THR A 633 25.02 12.92 -7.55
C THR A 633 23.55 12.65 -7.26
N CYS A 634 22.75 12.45 -8.30
CA CYS A 634 21.32 12.20 -8.16
C CYS A 634 20.88 10.98 -8.94
N GLU A 635 19.79 10.37 -8.48
CA GLU A 635 19.04 9.35 -9.23
C GLU A 635 17.56 9.70 -9.38
N THR A 636 16.89 9.02 -10.31
CA THR A 636 15.42 8.97 -10.41
C THR A 636 14.99 7.64 -11.03
N LYS A 637 13.86 7.11 -10.56
CA LYS A 637 13.23 5.89 -11.10
C LYS A 637 12.02 6.27 -11.95
N VAL A 638 11.88 5.64 -13.12
CA VAL A 638 10.82 5.94 -14.08
C VAL A 638 10.14 4.65 -14.50
N TYR A 639 8.87 4.46 -14.10
CA TYR A 639 8.07 3.30 -14.46
C TYR A 639 7.57 3.42 -15.90
N THR A 640 8.10 2.59 -16.79
CA THR A 640 7.77 2.57 -18.22
C THR A 640 8.27 1.27 -18.85
N HIS A 641 7.51 0.72 -19.79
CA HIS A 641 7.94 -0.42 -20.63
C HIS A 641 8.84 0.00 -21.79
N ASN A 642 8.80 1.29 -22.16
CA ASN A 642 9.69 1.82 -23.19
C ASN A 642 11.16 1.70 -22.77
N PRO A 643 12.09 1.43 -23.72
CA PRO A 643 13.51 1.28 -23.41
C PRO A 643 14.16 2.59 -22.92
N VAL A 644 13.54 3.73 -23.23
CA VAL A 644 14.00 5.07 -22.81
C VAL A 644 12.80 5.96 -22.54
N SER A 645 12.83 6.76 -21.47
CA SER A 645 11.87 7.83 -21.23
C SER A 645 12.22 9.09 -22.04
N MET A 646 11.29 9.53 -22.89
CA MET A 646 11.44 10.73 -23.71
C MET A 646 11.62 12.01 -22.90
N LYS A 647 11.04 12.04 -21.69
CA LYS A 647 11.15 13.13 -20.73
C LYS A 647 12.60 13.31 -20.24
N TYR A 648 13.27 12.22 -19.86
CA TYR A 648 14.62 12.29 -19.27
C TYR A 648 15.75 12.17 -20.30
N ARG A 649 15.49 11.56 -21.47
CA ARG A 649 16.47 11.38 -22.55
C ARG A 649 17.23 12.68 -22.87
N GLY A 650 18.56 12.62 -22.87
CA GLY A 650 19.46 13.71 -23.24
C GLY A 650 19.76 14.71 -22.12
N LEU A 651 18.97 14.76 -21.05
CA LEU A 651 19.29 15.55 -19.85
C LEU A 651 19.85 14.69 -18.73
N PHE A 652 19.28 13.50 -18.55
CA PHE A 652 19.72 12.52 -17.56
C PHE A 652 20.26 11.28 -18.27
N LYS A 653 21.21 10.60 -17.64
CA LYS A 653 21.88 9.41 -18.16
C LYS A 653 21.16 8.17 -17.64
N LYS A 654 20.63 7.33 -18.53
CA LYS A 654 20.11 6.00 -18.15
C LYS A 654 21.27 5.13 -17.68
N VAL A 655 21.17 4.54 -16.49
CA VAL A 655 22.23 3.70 -15.90
C VAL A 655 21.84 2.24 -15.79
N SER A 656 20.55 1.96 -15.58
CA SER A 656 20.05 0.59 -15.55
C SER A 656 18.57 0.53 -15.98
N GLN A 657 18.13 -0.70 -16.20
CA GLN A 657 16.73 -1.05 -16.39
C GLN A 657 16.45 -2.24 -15.49
N GLU A 658 15.61 -2.01 -14.48
CA GLU A 658 15.05 -3.05 -13.62
C GLU A 658 13.70 -3.48 -14.23
N LYS A 659 13.18 -4.67 -13.89
CA LYS A 659 11.99 -5.33 -14.52
C LYS A 659 10.97 -4.35 -15.13
N ASN A 660 10.48 -3.40 -14.33
CA ASN A 660 9.36 -2.51 -14.62
C ASN A 660 9.71 -1.00 -14.56
N HIS A 661 10.99 -0.64 -14.41
CA HIS A 661 11.39 0.76 -14.36
C HIS A 661 12.82 1.03 -14.84
N LEU A 662 13.02 2.21 -15.40
CA LEU A 662 14.32 2.74 -15.80
C LEU A 662 14.93 3.54 -14.66
N VAL A 663 16.23 3.38 -14.44
CA VAL A 663 16.99 4.21 -13.49
C VAL A 663 17.84 5.19 -14.28
N TYR A 664 17.72 6.47 -13.90
CA TYR A 664 18.48 7.56 -14.48
C TYR A 664 19.33 8.24 -13.42
N THR A 665 20.55 8.64 -13.78
CA THR A 665 21.42 9.49 -12.96
C THR A 665 21.67 10.83 -13.62
N TYR A 666 22.00 11.83 -12.80
CA TYR A 666 22.39 13.17 -13.23
C TYR A 666 23.09 13.90 -12.10
N GLU A 667 23.79 14.99 -12.43
CA GLU A 667 24.43 15.85 -11.45
C GLU A 667 23.68 17.18 -11.27
N LEU A 668 23.57 17.62 -10.01
CA LEU A 668 23.03 18.94 -9.65
C LEU A 668 24.02 20.05 -9.99
N GLY A 669 23.49 21.23 -10.30
CA GLY A 669 24.28 22.43 -10.57
C GLY A 669 24.91 22.50 -11.96
N THR A 670 24.67 21.51 -12.82
CA THR A 670 25.22 21.43 -14.18
C THR A 670 24.51 22.32 -15.20
N GLU A 671 23.30 22.81 -14.90
CA GLU A 671 22.53 23.67 -15.83
C GLU A 671 22.68 25.18 -15.56
N GLY A 672 23.54 25.59 -14.63
CA GLY A 672 23.87 26.99 -14.39
C GLY A 672 22.76 27.79 -13.68
N GLU A 673 22.69 29.09 -13.96
CA GLU A 673 21.69 30.02 -13.43
C GLU A 673 20.47 30.12 -14.38
N PHE A 674 19.44 30.91 -14.04
CA PHE A 674 18.20 30.95 -14.84
C PHE A 674 18.39 31.41 -16.29
N THR A 675 19.39 32.25 -16.56
CA THR A 675 19.78 32.66 -17.92
C THR A 675 20.17 31.45 -18.79
N ASP A 676 20.96 30.54 -18.22
CA ASP A 676 21.44 29.33 -18.91
C ASP A 676 20.29 28.34 -19.15
N ILE A 677 19.41 28.20 -18.15
CA ILE A 677 18.22 27.36 -18.21
C ILE A 677 17.29 27.80 -19.34
N ILE A 678 16.97 29.10 -19.42
CA ILE A 678 16.09 29.63 -20.47
C ILE A 678 16.73 29.49 -21.84
N ALA A 679 18.03 29.76 -21.97
CA ALA A 679 18.76 29.58 -23.24
C ALA A 679 18.69 28.12 -23.74
N LYS A 680 18.96 27.15 -22.86
CA LYS A 680 18.86 25.72 -23.19
C LYS A 680 17.43 25.27 -23.45
N TYR A 681 16.46 25.80 -22.72
CA TYR A 681 15.05 25.51 -22.96
C TYR A 681 14.61 25.98 -24.36
N LYS A 682 15.03 27.18 -24.80
CA LYS A 682 14.80 27.67 -26.17
C LYS A 682 15.39 26.71 -27.22
N GLN A 683 16.56 26.11 -26.97
CA GLN A 683 17.14 25.08 -27.85
C GLN A 683 16.30 23.80 -27.92
N PHE A 684 15.68 23.38 -26.81
CA PHE A 684 14.78 22.22 -26.82
C PHE A 684 13.48 22.48 -27.56
N ILE A 685 12.98 23.71 -27.54
CA ILE A 685 11.80 24.12 -28.29
C ILE A 685 12.13 24.23 -29.79
N SER A 686 13.30 24.75 -30.15
CA SER A 686 13.70 24.99 -31.54
C SER A 686 14.13 23.72 -32.30
N ARG A 687 14.53 22.65 -31.59
CA ARG A 687 14.77 21.33 -32.18
C ARG A 687 13.44 20.74 -32.66
N LYS A 688 13.15 20.90 -33.96
CA LYS A 688 12.06 20.22 -34.67
C LYS A 688 12.13 18.70 -34.41
N LYS A 689 10.94 18.08 -34.36
CA LYS A 689 10.75 16.62 -34.18
C LYS A 689 11.61 15.82 -35.15
#